data_AF-A0A0E0EW20-F1
#
_entry.id   AF-A0A0E0EW20-F1
#
_cell.length_a   1.000
_cell.length_b   1.000
_cell.length_c   1.000
_cell.angle_alpha   90.00
_cell.angle_beta   90.00
_cell.angle_gamma   90.00
#
_symmetry.space_group_name_H-M   'P 1'
#
loop_
_entity.id
_entity.type
_entity.pdbx_description
1 polymer ?
#
loop_
_entity_poly.entity_id
_entity_poly.type
_entity_poly.pdbx_seq_one_letter_code
_entity_poly.pdbx_strand_id
1 'polypeptide(L)'
;MATLHELIAEVSPEELLGAIGELYHHVLGYVRSMALKCAVDLGIPDAVNRRGGAATLADIATDTGVHPSKLADLRRMMELLSTTGMIFDSSTAGDGGDVVYRLTTVGRFIAGPSNFSPVVQFAVSPLIVSSFFSLPGWFRSEPGASRSLFDMAHGCSMWEMASKNPAQNSVINNAMVVNCQTYLELVVAVQGHVFHGLSSLVDVGGGHGTSMEVISREFPHIKCSVLDLPHVISQAPAGNGKVQFIAGDMFKSIPPADAVVLKLIAEVSPEELLGAIGELYHHVLGYVRSMALKCAVDLGIPDAVNRRGGAATLADIATDTGVHPSKLADLRRMMELLSTTGMIFDSSTAGDGGDVVYRLTTVGRFIAGPSNFSPVVQFAVSPLIVSSFFSLPGWFRSEPGASRSLFDMAHGCSMWEMASKNPAQNSVINNAMVVNCQTYLELVVAVQGHVFHGLSSLVDVGGGHGTSMEVISREFPHIKCSVLDLPHVISQAPAGNGKVQFIAGDMFKSIPPADAVVLKNILHDWSDDDCVKILQRCKEAIPARKDGGKVEAIQDMLLMFLNGKERDEQEWKMIFSAAGFTSTRLGSPLRQIQREGTQRFGDGVLPSARSGGREDGDPTAAHGGSRWEGGGPRTSVAGGSVRQWDRGGPRLSAAGGSVRRWDRGGPHPSAAGGDVRRWRRPSPLGGGRRCKATEVALAPRRRATVGRRRFAPDLELRCRLEVRHGEGEDSRRGGATASAAGGSISPPPSLFVILFLLM
;
A
#
# COMPACT_ATOMS: atom_id res chain seq x y z
N MET A 1 -9.39 -23.95 18.90
CA MET A 1 -9.04 -22.79 18.07
C MET A 1 -8.17 -23.35 16.98
N ALA A 2 -8.54 -23.15 15.72
CA ALA A 2 -7.66 -23.46 14.61
C ALA A 2 -6.30 -22.78 14.85
N THR A 3 -5.18 -23.34 14.44
CA THR A 3 -3.84 -22.78 14.70
C THR A 3 -3.15 -22.53 13.36
N LEU A 4 -2.07 -21.73 13.33
CA LEU A 4 -1.26 -21.56 12.11
C LEU A 4 -0.83 -22.93 11.52
N HIS A 5 -0.72 -23.97 12.36
CA HIS A 5 -0.47 -25.35 11.93
C HIS A 5 -1.54 -25.91 10.97
N GLU A 6 -2.82 -25.53 11.12
CA GLU A 6 -3.87 -25.94 10.18
C GLU A 6 -3.65 -25.28 8.81
N LEU A 7 -3.24 -24.01 8.80
CA LEU A 7 -2.92 -23.30 7.56
C LEU A 7 -1.67 -23.89 6.88
N ILE A 8 -0.64 -24.23 7.67
CA ILE A 8 0.59 -24.91 7.21
C ILE A 8 0.30 -26.32 6.67
N ALA A 9 -0.74 -27.00 7.16
CA ALA A 9 -1.15 -28.29 6.64
C ALA A 9 -1.80 -28.20 5.25
N GLU A 10 -2.38 -27.05 4.92
CA GLU A 10 -3.05 -26.81 3.63
C GLU A 10 -2.16 -26.09 2.61
N VAL A 11 -1.24 -25.24 3.06
CA VAL A 11 -0.40 -24.36 2.24
C VAL A 11 1.04 -24.42 2.74
N SER A 12 2.00 -24.49 1.83
CA SER A 12 3.42 -24.58 2.19
C SER A 12 3.87 -23.35 2.99
N PRO A 13 4.72 -23.51 4.02
CA PRO A 13 5.30 -22.37 4.76
C PRO A 13 5.98 -21.31 3.87
N GLU A 14 6.55 -21.73 2.73
CA GLU A 14 7.13 -20.86 1.72
C GLU A 14 6.08 -19.97 1.04
N GLU A 15 4.97 -20.55 0.57
CA GLU A 15 3.84 -19.80 0.01
C GLU A 15 3.24 -18.85 1.05
N LEU A 16 3.19 -19.28 2.31
CA LEU A 16 2.72 -18.48 3.43
C LEU A 16 3.63 -17.26 3.70
N LEU A 17 4.95 -17.42 3.64
CA LEU A 17 5.90 -16.30 3.70
C LEU A 17 5.75 -15.36 2.49
N GLY A 18 5.52 -15.91 1.30
CA GLY A 18 5.19 -15.13 0.11
C GLY A 18 3.95 -14.27 0.31
N ALA A 19 2.89 -14.85 0.87
CA ALA A 19 1.62 -14.17 1.17
C ALA A 19 1.80 -13.01 2.17
N ILE A 20 2.66 -13.15 3.19
CA ILE A 20 3.01 -12.05 4.10
C ILE A 20 3.73 -10.92 3.35
N GLY A 21 4.65 -11.27 2.45
CA GLY A 21 5.33 -10.28 1.60
C GLY A 21 4.36 -9.51 0.70
N GLU A 22 3.41 -10.22 0.07
CA GLU A 22 2.33 -9.61 -0.71
C GLU A 22 1.47 -8.68 0.15
N LEU A 23 1.09 -9.10 1.36
CA LEU A 23 0.34 -8.27 2.30
C LEU A 23 1.05 -6.95 2.58
N TYR A 24 2.36 -6.99 2.91
CA TYR A 24 3.13 -5.78 3.17
C TYR A 24 3.23 -4.86 1.97
N HIS A 25 3.39 -5.41 0.77
CA HIS A 25 3.40 -4.62 -0.46
C HIS A 25 2.11 -3.80 -0.63
N HIS A 26 0.95 -4.34 -0.24
CA HIS A 26 -0.31 -3.61 -0.31
C HIS A 26 -0.57 -2.68 0.89
N VAL A 27 -0.24 -3.14 2.10
CA VAL A 27 -0.33 -2.33 3.34
C VAL A 27 0.50 -1.06 3.21
N LEU A 28 1.73 -1.17 2.69
CA LEU A 28 2.66 -0.05 2.51
C LEU A 28 2.52 0.63 1.14
N GLY A 29 1.47 0.31 0.37
CA GLY A 29 1.23 0.91 -0.95
C GLY A 29 1.18 2.45 -0.95
N TYR A 30 0.72 3.04 0.16
CA TYR A 30 0.72 4.49 0.34
C TYR A 30 2.12 5.14 0.33
N VAL A 31 3.18 4.40 0.70
CA VAL A 31 4.55 4.92 0.76
C VAL A 31 5.01 5.42 -0.61
N ARG A 32 4.61 4.75 -1.69
CA ARG A 32 4.90 5.18 -3.07
C ARG A 32 4.26 6.53 -3.40
N SER A 33 2.99 6.70 -3.05
CA SER A 33 2.28 7.97 -3.25
C SER A 33 2.94 9.10 -2.44
N MET A 34 3.36 8.82 -1.21
CA MET A 34 4.04 9.79 -0.35
C MET A 34 5.45 10.15 -0.84
N ALA A 35 6.23 9.15 -1.31
CA ALA A 35 7.55 9.38 -1.89
C ALA A 35 7.46 10.20 -3.18
N LEU A 36 6.47 9.90 -4.04
CA LEU A 36 6.22 10.68 -5.25
C LEU A 36 5.88 12.13 -4.91
N LYS A 37 4.94 12.34 -3.98
CA LYS A 37 4.58 13.69 -3.52
C LYS A 37 5.79 14.41 -2.92
N CYS A 38 6.60 13.72 -2.12
CA CYS A 38 7.81 14.29 -1.55
C CYS A 38 8.80 14.73 -2.63
N ALA A 39 9.05 13.89 -3.64
CA ALA A 39 9.93 14.23 -4.75
C ALA A 39 9.44 15.48 -5.50
N VAL A 40 8.13 15.59 -5.72
CA VAL A 40 7.50 16.77 -6.33
C VAL A 40 7.64 18.01 -5.44
N ASP A 41 7.35 17.93 -4.15
CA ASP A 41 7.44 19.05 -3.21
C ASP A 41 8.88 19.53 -2.97
N LEU A 42 9.85 18.63 -3.10
CA LEU A 42 11.28 18.96 -3.09
C LEU A 42 11.75 19.56 -4.43
N GLY A 43 10.97 19.44 -5.51
CA GLY A 43 11.35 19.88 -6.85
C GLY A 43 12.38 18.97 -7.52
N ILE A 44 12.46 17.69 -7.12
CA ILE A 44 13.42 16.73 -7.69
C ILE A 44 13.19 16.55 -9.20
N PRO A 45 11.95 16.29 -9.69
CA PRO A 45 11.73 16.14 -11.13
C PRO A 45 12.20 17.37 -11.92
N ASP A 46 11.92 18.57 -11.42
CA ASP A 46 12.34 19.83 -12.03
C ASP A 46 13.86 20.01 -12.03
N ALA A 47 14.53 19.64 -10.93
CA ALA A 47 15.99 19.67 -10.83
C ALA A 47 16.65 18.75 -11.87
N VAL A 48 16.16 17.51 -11.99
CA VAL A 48 16.66 16.57 -13.01
C VAL A 48 16.38 17.08 -14.43
N ASN A 49 15.21 17.67 -14.66
CA ASN A 49 14.84 18.23 -15.96
C ASN A 49 15.76 19.40 -16.36
N ARG A 50 16.07 20.33 -15.43
CA ARG A 50 17.00 21.45 -15.66
C ARG A 50 18.41 21.00 -16.06
N ARG A 51 18.81 19.79 -15.67
CA ARG A 51 20.11 19.17 -16.01
C ARG A 51 20.09 18.35 -17.29
N GLY A 52 19.06 18.49 -18.13
CA GLY A 52 18.93 17.75 -19.39
C GLY A 52 18.32 16.36 -19.21
N GLY A 53 17.58 16.14 -18.11
CA GLY A 53 16.82 14.91 -17.87
C GLY A 53 17.60 13.78 -17.21
N ALA A 54 18.82 14.03 -16.71
CA ALA A 54 19.63 13.10 -15.95
C ALA A 54 20.41 13.81 -14.85
N ALA A 55 20.51 13.22 -13.66
CA ALA A 55 21.29 13.80 -12.55
C ALA A 55 21.81 12.72 -11.60
N THR A 56 22.97 12.98 -10.96
CA THR A 56 23.45 12.15 -9.86
C THR A 56 22.69 12.46 -8.56
N LEU A 57 22.85 11.63 -7.54
CA LEU A 57 22.27 11.89 -6.21
C LEU A 57 22.77 13.22 -5.60
N ALA A 58 24.05 13.55 -5.81
CA ALA A 58 24.66 14.78 -5.31
C ALA A 58 24.12 16.03 -6.03
N ASP A 59 23.90 15.93 -7.35
CA ASP A 59 23.26 16.98 -8.14
C ASP A 59 21.84 17.26 -7.63
N ILE A 60 21.05 16.21 -7.41
CA ILE A 60 19.68 16.32 -6.90
C ILE A 60 19.68 17.01 -5.53
N ALA A 61 20.53 16.56 -4.61
CA ALA A 61 20.59 17.14 -3.27
C ALA A 61 20.94 18.65 -3.30
N THR A 62 21.90 19.02 -4.15
CA THR A 62 22.34 20.41 -4.34
C THR A 62 21.20 21.28 -4.86
N ASP A 63 20.46 20.82 -5.87
CA ASP A 63 19.44 21.62 -6.54
C ASP A 63 18.10 21.71 -5.78
N THR A 64 17.89 20.85 -4.79
CA THR A 64 16.61 20.74 -4.05
C THR A 64 16.70 21.18 -2.59
N GLY A 65 17.91 21.50 -2.12
CA GLY A 65 18.17 21.90 -0.73
C GLY A 65 17.98 20.76 0.27
N VAL A 66 18.13 19.50 -0.17
CA VAL A 66 18.15 18.35 0.74
C VAL A 66 19.41 18.46 1.61
N HIS A 67 19.25 18.28 2.91
CA HIS A 67 20.35 18.41 3.84
C HIS A 67 21.38 17.27 3.62
N PRO A 68 22.71 17.52 3.66
CA PRO A 68 23.74 16.51 3.38
C PRO A 68 23.65 15.24 4.24
N SER A 69 23.18 15.36 5.49
CA SER A 69 22.97 14.20 6.36
C SER A 69 21.85 13.26 5.91
N LYS A 70 20.98 13.70 5.00
CA LYS A 70 19.83 12.95 4.46
C LYS A 70 20.13 12.31 3.12
N LEU A 71 21.39 12.30 2.66
CA LEU A 71 21.77 11.71 1.38
C LEU A 71 21.48 10.20 1.31
N ALA A 72 21.66 9.46 2.40
CA ALA A 72 21.33 8.03 2.45
C ALA A 72 19.81 7.80 2.31
N ASP A 73 19.00 8.63 2.99
CA ASP A 73 17.54 8.59 2.90
C ASP A 73 17.05 9.00 1.52
N LEU A 74 17.68 10.01 0.92
CA LEU A 74 17.39 10.47 -0.44
C LEU A 74 17.69 9.35 -1.43
N ARG A 75 18.81 8.63 -1.27
CA ARG A 75 19.15 7.48 -2.12
C ARG A 75 18.02 6.44 -2.11
N ARG A 76 17.53 6.05 -0.94
CA ARG A 76 16.43 5.07 -0.81
C ARG A 76 15.14 5.54 -1.43
N MET A 77 14.79 6.81 -1.23
CA MET A 77 13.61 7.38 -1.87
C MET A 77 13.76 7.34 -3.39
N MET A 78 14.95 7.68 -3.91
CA MET A 78 15.22 7.63 -5.35
C MET A 78 15.23 6.20 -5.88
N GLU A 79 15.75 5.22 -5.15
CA GLU A 79 15.70 3.79 -5.48
C GLU A 79 14.25 3.25 -5.51
N LEU A 80 13.41 3.65 -4.54
CA LEU A 80 11.98 3.30 -4.54
C LEU A 80 11.28 3.87 -5.79
N LEU A 81 11.59 5.12 -6.12
CA LEU A 81 11.00 5.82 -7.27
C LEU A 81 11.56 5.34 -8.61
N SER A 82 12.76 4.73 -8.64
CA SER A 82 13.38 4.17 -9.84
C SER A 82 13.10 2.70 -10.08
N THR A 83 13.06 1.88 -9.02
CA THR A 83 12.73 0.44 -9.10
C THR A 83 11.31 0.21 -9.61
N THR A 84 10.42 1.17 -9.33
CA THR A 84 9.05 1.14 -9.86
C THR A 84 8.96 1.55 -11.33
N GLY A 85 10.05 2.03 -11.94
CA GLY A 85 10.06 2.58 -13.32
C GLY A 85 9.16 3.79 -13.49
N MET A 86 8.72 4.40 -12.39
CA MET A 86 7.62 5.36 -12.41
C MET A 86 8.09 6.71 -12.95
N ILE A 87 8.98 7.40 -12.23
CA ILE A 87 9.42 8.75 -12.60
C ILE A 87 10.90 8.82 -12.97
N PHE A 88 11.69 7.87 -12.48
CA PHE A 88 13.10 7.78 -12.75
C PHE A 88 13.47 6.39 -13.27
N ASP A 89 14.40 6.33 -14.21
CA ASP A 89 15.24 5.16 -14.45
C ASP A 89 16.57 5.39 -13.74
N SER A 90 17.24 4.33 -13.28
CA SER A 90 18.57 4.43 -12.69
C SER A 90 19.56 3.55 -13.44
N SER A 91 20.75 4.10 -13.73
CA SER A 91 21.86 3.38 -14.33
C SER A 91 23.17 3.74 -13.65
N THR A 92 24.06 2.76 -13.47
CA THR A 92 25.42 2.99 -12.99
C THR A 92 26.33 3.42 -14.14
N ALA A 93 27.11 4.48 -13.94
CA ALA A 93 28.08 4.95 -14.93
C ALA A 93 29.34 4.06 -14.93
N GLY A 94 29.25 2.85 -15.52
CA GLY A 94 30.36 1.89 -15.56
C GLY A 94 30.62 1.15 -14.24
N ASP A 95 31.66 0.32 -14.20
CA ASP A 95 32.05 -0.44 -13.00
C ASP A 95 32.56 0.52 -11.92
N GLY A 96 31.71 0.78 -10.90
CA GLY A 96 32.04 1.62 -9.75
C GLY A 96 31.72 3.12 -9.89
N GLY A 97 31.02 3.54 -10.94
CA GLY A 97 30.57 4.94 -11.09
C GLY A 97 29.30 5.27 -10.30
N ASP A 98 29.05 6.57 -10.09
CA ASP A 98 27.85 7.06 -9.42
C ASP A 98 26.57 6.63 -10.14
N VAL A 99 25.52 6.38 -9.36
CA VAL A 99 24.17 6.12 -9.89
C VAL A 99 23.60 7.40 -10.47
N VAL A 100 23.21 7.34 -11.74
CA VAL A 100 22.55 8.44 -12.47
C VAL A 100 21.06 8.14 -12.59
N TYR A 101 20.22 9.08 -12.16
CA TYR A 101 18.78 9.02 -12.27
C TYR A 101 18.31 9.81 -13.50
N ARG A 102 17.52 9.18 -14.38
CA ARG A 102 16.97 9.77 -15.61
C ARG A 102 15.47 9.87 -15.54
N LEU A 103 14.89 10.96 -16.04
CA LEU A 103 13.43 11.07 -16.13
C LEU A 103 12.85 10.07 -17.14
N THR A 104 11.89 9.29 -16.68
CA THR A 104 11.02 8.46 -17.53
C THR A 104 10.07 9.35 -18.35
N THR A 105 9.24 8.75 -19.20
CA THR A 105 8.16 9.47 -19.88
C THR A 105 7.21 10.16 -18.88
N VAL A 106 6.78 9.43 -17.83
CA VAL A 106 5.94 9.99 -16.76
C VAL A 106 6.68 11.08 -15.98
N GLY A 107 7.98 10.89 -15.67
CA GLY A 107 8.80 11.92 -15.01
C GLY A 107 8.85 13.23 -15.82
N ARG A 108 8.94 13.16 -17.15
CA ARG A 108 8.88 14.34 -18.03
C ARG A 108 7.50 15.00 -18.05
N PHE A 109 6.40 14.27 -17.83
CA PHE A 109 5.07 14.89 -17.67
C PHE A 109 4.96 15.72 -16.39
N ILE A 110 5.67 15.31 -15.34
CA ILE A 110 5.69 16.04 -14.07
C ILE A 110 6.52 17.32 -14.16
N ALA A 111 7.73 17.25 -14.71
CA ALA A 111 8.71 18.36 -14.71
C ALA A 111 8.74 19.21 -16.00
N GLY A 112 8.11 18.73 -17.07
CA GLY A 112 8.15 19.35 -18.40
C GLY A 112 7.05 20.41 -18.61
N PRO A 113 6.81 20.82 -19.87
CA PRO A 113 5.82 21.84 -20.21
C PRO A 113 4.40 21.54 -19.71
N SER A 114 4.06 20.26 -19.56
CA SER A 114 2.76 19.81 -19.02
C SER A 114 2.62 20.06 -17.52
N ASN A 115 3.71 20.08 -16.75
CA ASN A 115 3.78 20.37 -15.31
C ASN A 115 2.68 19.70 -14.46
N PHE A 116 2.62 18.36 -14.40
CA PHE A 116 1.64 17.62 -13.59
C PHE A 116 1.89 17.67 -12.07
N SER A 117 2.91 18.38 -11.60
CA SER A 117 3.21 18.55 -10.18
C SER A 117 2.00 18.96 -9.32
N PRO A 118 1.13 19.93 -9.72
CA PRO A 118 -0.04 20.31 -8.95
C PRO A 118 -1.06 19.17 -8.77
N VAL A 119 -1.18 18.26 -9.75
CA VAL A 119 -2.07 17.10 -9.67
C VAL A 119 -1.60 16.14 -8.58
N VAL A 120 -0.30 15.86 -8.52
CA VAL A 120 0.31 15.03 -7.47
C VAL A 120 0.11 15.68 -6.10
N GLN A 121 0.38 16.99 -5.99
CA GLN A 121 0.25 17.75 -4.75
C GLN A 121 -1.18 17.76 -4.21
N PHE A 122 -2.17 17.92 -5.09
CA PHE A 122 -3.58 17.87 -4.73
C PHE A 122 -4.01 16.46 -4.29
N ALA A 123 -3.77 15.47 -5.14
CA ALA A 123 -4.31 14.12 -4.96
C ALA A 123 -3.71 13.37 -3.76
N VAL A 124 -2.47 13.69 -3.38
CA VAL A 124 -1.79 13.15 -2.19
C VAL A 124 -1.73 14.21 -1.07
N SER A 125 -2.52 15.27 -1.13
CA SER A 125 -2.55 16.27 -0.07
C SER A 125 -3.05 15.67 1.25
N PRO A 126 -2.60 16.20 2.41
CA PRO A 126 -3.04 15.71 3.71
C PRO A 126 -4.57 15.67 3.87
N LEU A 127 -5.28 16.64 3.29
CA LEU A 127 -6.75 16.73 3.35
C LEU A 127 -7.45 15.60 2.60
N ILE A 128 -6.94 15.29 1.40
CA ILE A 128 -7.51 14.24 0.56
C ILE A 128 -7.23 12.88 1.20
N VAL A 129 -5.97 12.60 1.53
CA VAL A 129 -5.59 11.29 2.10
C VAL A 129 -6.27 11.06 3.46
N SER A 130 -6.29 12.05 4.35
CA SER A 130 -6.92 11.88 5.68
C SER A 130 -8.43 11.67 5.63
N SER A 131 -9.11 12.07 4.54
CA SER A 131 -10.54 11.77 4.39
C SER A 131 -10.84 10.27 4.40
N PHE A 132 -9.89 9.45 3.91
CA PHE A 132 -10.01 8.00 3.89
C PHE A 132 -9.91 7.34 5.26
N PHE A 133 -9.39 8.04 6.28
CA PHE A 133 -9.39 7.52 7.66
C PHE A 133 -10.81 7.36 8.22
N SER A 134 -11.80 8.05 7.65
CA SER A 134 -13.21 7.97 8.05
C SER A 134 -14.01 6.88 7.33
N LEU A 135 -13.41 6.11 6.42
CA LEU A 135 -14.09 5.12 5.60
C LEU A 135 -14.97 4.13 6.40
N PRO A 136 -14.48 3.48 7.48
CA PRO A 136 -15.30 2.52 8.23
C PRO A 136 -16.54 3.16 8.86
N GLY A 137 -16.39 4.37 9.42
CA GLY A 137 -17.51 5.15 9.97
C GLY A 137 -18.49 5.58 8.88
N TRP A 138 -17.98 5.94 7.71
CA TRP A 138 -18.78 6.35 6.57
C TRP A 138 -19.68 5.22 6.05
N PHE A 139 -19.15 4.00 5.96
CA PHE A 139 -19.92 2.81 5.58
C PHE A 139 -21.06 2.47 6.55
N ARG A 140 -20.89 2.80 7.84
CA ARG A 140 -21.89 2.56 8.89
C ARG A 140 -22.88 3.71 9.08
N SER A 141 -22.67 4.86 8.42
CA SER A 141 -23.50 6.04 8.62
C SER A 141 -24.77 6.06 7.78
N GLU A 142 -25.82 6.67 8.32
CA GLU A 142 -27.10 6.84 7.62
C GLU A 142 -26.99 7.87 6.48
N PRO A 143 -27.74 7.68 5.37
CA PRO A 143 -27.78 8.62 4.26
C PRO A 143 -28.34 9.97 4.72
N GLY A 144 -27.48 11.01 4.68
CA GLY A 144 -27.82 12.37 5.09
C GLY A 144 -26.98 12.92 6.25
N ALA A 145 -26.31 12.06 7.03
CA ALA A 145 -25.39 12.50 8.10
C ALA A 145 -24.13 13.20 7.56
N SER A 146 -23.66 12.79 6.37
CA SER A 146 -22.58 13.45 5.60
C SER A 146 -22.74 13.08 4.12
N ARG A 147 -22.65 14.05 3.20
CA ARG A 147 -22.91 13.79 1.76
C ARG A 147 -21.75 13.09 1.07
N SER A 148 -20.52 13.28 1.56
CA SER A 148 -19.31 12.65 1.03
C SER A 148 -18.39 12.15 2.15
N LEU A 149 -17.39 11.33 1.80
CA LEU A 149 -16.33 10.92 2.71
C LEU A 149 -15.52 12.12 3.23
N PHE A 150 -15.29 13.11 2.36
CA PHE A 150 -14.61 14.35 2.71
C PHE A 150 -15.42 15.15 3.74
N ASP A 151 -16.73 15.26 3.54
CA ASP A 151 -17.64 15.96 4.47
C ASP A 151 -17.62 15.31 5.85
N MET A 152 -17.59 13.97 5.90
CA MET A 152 -17.52 13.24 7.16
C MET A 152 -16.20 13.51 7.90
N ALA A 153 -15.08 13.53 7.18
CA ALA A 153 -13.77 13.73 7.79
C ALA A 153 -13.55 15.17 8.25
N HIS A 154 -14.07 16.15 7.51
CA HIS A 154 -13.72 17.56 7.68
C HIS A 154 -14.88 18.47 8.12
N GLY A 155 -16.10 17.93 8.23
CA GLY A 155 -17.30 18.66 8.66
C GLY A 155 -17.85 19.66 7.64
N CYS A 156 -17.26 19.76 6.44
CA CYS A 156 -17.74 20.59 5.34
C CYS A 156 -17.31 20.00 4.00
N SER A 157 -17.94 20.45 2.92
CA SER A 157 -17.54 20.02 1.59
C SER A 157 -16.16 20.55 1.20
N MET A 158 -15.49 19.86 0.28
CA MET A 158 -14.20 20.30 -0.28
C MET A 158 -14.27 21.73 -0.82
N TRP A 159 -15.38 22.08 -1.46
CA TRP A 159 -15.59 23.40 -2.05
C TRP A 159 -15.82 24.49 -1.00
N GLU A 160 -16.56 24.19 0.06
CA GLU A 160 -16.69 25.11 1.20
C GLU A 160 -15.34 25.32 1.89
N MET A 161 -14.53 24.27 2.04
CA MET A 161 -13.18 24.38 2.60
C MET A 161 -12.29 25.25 1.71
N ALA A 162 -12.26 24.98 0.39
CA ALA A 162 -11.51 25.77 -0.58
C ALA A 162 -11.91 27.26 -0.55
N SER A 163 -13.20 27.56 -0.43
CA SER A 163 -13.68 28.95 -0.32
C SER A 163 -13.15 29.71 0.90
N LYS A 164 -12.76 28.99 1.97
CA LYS A 164 -12.24 29.55 3.23
C LYS A 164 -10.71 29.54 3.29
N ASN A 165 -10.04 28.78 2.42
CA ASN A 165 -8.59 28.61 2.43
C ASN A 165 -7.99 28.87 1.03
N PRO A 166 -7.47 30.09 0.79
CA PRO A 166 -6.90 30.47 -0.51
C PRO A 166 -5.75 29.56 -0.98
N ALA A 167 -4.92 29.05 -0.07
CA ALA A 167 -3.81 28.17 -0.41
C ALA A 167 -4.32 26.82 -0.95
N GLN A 168 -5.32 26.24 -0.28
CA GLN A 168 -5.96 25.00 -0.74
C GLN A 168 -6.72 25.23 -2.05
N ASN A 169 -7.44 26.35 -2.18
CA ASN A 169 -8.12 26.72 -3.41
C ASN A 169 -7.15 26.79 -4.59
N SER A 170 -5.98 27.40 -4.39
CA SER A 170 -4.95 27.49 -5.42
C SER A 170 -4.42 26.11 -5.83
N VAL A 171 -4.13 25.22 -4.87
CA VAL A 171 -3.67 23.85 -5.17
C VAL A 171 -4.70 23.09 -6.01
N ILE A 172 -5.98 23.16 -5.61
CA ILE A 172 -7.08 22.50 -6.33
C ILE A 172 -7.20 23.07 -7.75
N ASN A 173 -7.27 24.39 -7.88
CA ASN A 173 -7.46 25.03 -9.18
C ASN A 173 -6.28 24.79 -10.11
N ASN A 174 -5.04 24.85 -9.62
CA ASN A 174 -3.85 24.56 -10.43
C ASN A 174 -3.85 23.11 -10.93
N ALA A 175 -4.23 22.14 -10.07
CA ALA A 175 -4.38 20.74 -10.48
C ALA A 175 -5.46 20.58 -11.56
N MET A 176 -6.62 21.23 -11.39
CA MET A 176 -7.72 21.19 -12.36
C MET A 176 -7.32 21.80 -13.70
N VAL A 177 -6.61 22.94 -13.69
CA VAL A 177 -6.10 23.63 -14.89
C VAL A 177 -5.19 22.72 -15.71
N VAL A 178 -4.13 22.19 -15.08
CA VAL A 178 -3.14 21.34 -15.76
C VAL A 178 -3.78 20.08 -16.33
N ASN A 179 -4.63 19.41 -15.54
CA ASN A 179 -5.32 18.21 -15.96
C ASN A 179 -6.26 18.52 -17.14
N CYS A 180 -7.10 19.55 -17.03
CA CYS A 180 -8.04 19.92 -18.08
C CYS A 180 -7.37 20.34 -19.39
N GLN A 181 -6.25 21.07 -19.31
CA GLN A 181 -5.52 21.50 -20.51
C GLN A 181 -5.05 20.30 -21.33
N THR A 182 -4.34 19.38 -20.68
CA THR A 182 -3.73 18.22 -21.33
C THR A 182 -4.79 17.32 -21.96
N TYR A 183 -5.86 17.01 -21.22
CA TYR A 183 -6.95 16.18 -21.73
C TYR A 183 -7.69 16.84 -22.89
N LEU A 184 -7.96 18.14 -22.82
CA LEU A 184 -8.76 18.78 -23.85
C LEU A 184 -7.97 19.04 -25.14
N GLU A 185 -6.67 19.34 -25.05
CA GLU A 185 -5.81 19.40 -26.24
C GLU A 185 -5.85 18.06 -27.00
N LEU A 186 -5.86 16.92 -26.30
CA LEU A 186 -6.04 15.60 -26.90
C LEU A 186 -7.43 15.40 -27.49
N VAL A 187 -8.48 15.74 -26.75
CA VAL A 187 -9.87 15.57 -27.22
C VAL A 187 -10.12 16.42 -28.47
N VAL A 188 -9.61 17.65 -28.53
CA VAL A 188 -9.75 18.50 -29.73
C VAL A 188 -8.97 17.91 -30.90
N ALA A 189 -7.74 17.41 -30.67
CA ALA A 189 -6.94 16.79 -31.72
C ALA A 189 -7.57 15.50 -32.29
N VAL A 190 -8.19 14.66 -31.46
CA VAL A 190 -8.72 13.34 -31.86
C VAL A 190 -10.21 13.40 -32.23
N GLN A 191 -10.99 14.18 -31.50
CA GLN A 191 -12.46 14.20 -31.54
C GLN A 191 -13.03 15.60 -31.84
N GLY A 192 -12.25 16.54 -32.39
CA GLY A 192 -12.67 17.93 -32.59
C GLY A 192 -13.99 18.12 -33.36
N HIS A 193 -14.39 17.14 -34.18
CA HIS A 193 -15.67 17.15 -34.88
C HIS A 193 -16.90 17.23 -33.96
N VAL A 194 -16.80 16.83 -32.68
CA VAL A 194 -17.90 16.96 -31.71
C VAL A 194 -18.31 18.41 -31.45
N PHE A 195 -17.43 19.36 -31.75
CA PHE A 195 -17.71 20.79 -31.60
C PHE A 195 -18.28 21.43 -32.87
N HIS A 196 -18.34 20.71 -33.99
CA HIS A 196 -18.87 21.26 -35.24
C HIS A 196 -20.37 21.52 -35.17
N GLY A 197 -20.79 22.69 -35.67
CA GLY A 197 -22.20 23.10 -35.71
C GLY A 197 -22.70 23.76 -34.42
N LEU A 198 -21.86 23.85 -33.38
CA LEU A 198 -22.15 24.63 -32.19
C LEU A 198 -21.87 26.12 -32.44
N SER A 199 -22.71 27.00 -31.93
CA SER A 199 -22.47 28.45 -31.91
C SER A 199 -22.14 28.97 -30.51
N SER A 200 -22.52 28.21 -29.47
CA SER A 200 -22.29 28.56 -28.07
C SER A 200 -22.08 27.33 -27.19
N LEU A 201 -21.19 27.46 -26.20
CA LEU A 201 -20.80 26.40 -25.28
C LEU A 201 -20.64 26.95 -23.87
N VAL A 202 -21.12 26.21 -22.88
CA VAL A 202 -20.90 26.54 -21.45
C VAL A 202 -20.19 25.39 -20.73
N ASP A 203 -19.07 25.69 -20.09
CA ASP A 203 -18.32 24.82 -19.19
C ASP A 203 -18.86 24.98 -17.77
N VAL A 204 -19.48 23.94 -17.23
CA VAL A 204 -20.08 23.97 -15.88
C VAL A 204 -19.09 23.36 -14.89
N GLY A 205 -18.67 24.14 -13.90
CA GLY A 205 -17.51 23.80 -13.07
C GLY A 205 -16.20 23.92 -13.85
N GLY A 206 -16.14 24.88 -14.78
CA GLY A 206 -15.01 25.03 -15.71
C GLY A 206 -13.74 25.62 -15.10
N GLY A 207 -13.75 25.96 -13.81
CA GLY A 207 -12.61 26.50 -13.09
C GLY A 207 -12.17 27.84 -13.68
N HIS A 208 -10.87 27.94 -13.97
CA HIS A 208 -10.26 29.12 -14.58
C HIS A 208 -10.38 29.15 -16.12
N GLY A 209 -11.22 28.28 -16.71
CA GLY A 209 -11.62 28.39 -18.11
C GLY A 209 -10.64 27.83 -19.14
N THR A 210 -9.58 27.15 -18.71
CA THR A 210 -8.56 26.55 -19.59
C THR A 210 -9.17 25.70 -20.71
N SER A 211 -10.23 24.95 -20.40
CA SER A 211 -10.93 24.16 -21.41
C SER A 211 -11.57 25.02 -22.49
N MET A 212 -12.28 26.07 -22.08
CA MET A 212 -12.92 27.00 -22.99
C MET A 212 -11.89 27.82 -23.78
N GLU A 213 -10.72 28.09 -23.21
CA GLU A 213 -9.63 28.76 -23.93
C GLU A 213 -9.11 27.89 -25.08
N VAL A 214 -8.82 26.61 -24.84
CA VAL A 214 -8.38 25.66 -25.89
C VAL A 214 -9.44 25.55 -26.99
N ILE A 215 -10.73 25.38 -26.63
CA ILE A 215 -11.81 25.31 -27.62
C ILE A 215 -11.96 26.63 -28.38
N SER A 216 -11.94 27.78 -27.71
CA SER A 216 -12.09 29.10 -28.37
C SER A 216 -10.95 29.43 -29.32
N ARG A 217 -9.76 28.83 -29.11
CA ARG A 217 -8.60 28.97 -30.00
C ARG A 217 -8.79 28.17 -31.28
N GLU A 218 -9.23 26.92 -31.15
CA GLU A 218 -9.42 26.00 -32.29
C GLU A 218 -10.73 26.25 -33.05
N PHE A 219 -11.77 26.71 -32.34
CA PHE A 219 -13.10 27.03 -32.89
C PHE A 219 -13.52 28.47 -32.55
N PRO A 220 -12.93 29.50 -33.20
CA PRO A 220 -13.17 30.90 -32.84
C PRO A 220 -14.61 31.40 -33.02
N HIS A 221 -15.44 30.65 -33.75
CA HIS A 221 -16.85 30.96 -33.98
C HIS A 221 -17.75 30.57 -32.80
N ILE A 222 -17.29 29.69 -31.91
CA ILE A 222 -18.07 29.23 -30.75
C ILE A 222 -17.92 30.24 -29.62
N LYS A 223 -19.05 30.81 -29.19
CA LYS A 223 -19.08 31.63 -27.98
C LYS A 223 -18.89 30.74 -26.74
N CYS A 224 -17.73 30.85 -26.10
CA CYS A 224 -17.38 30.02 -24.96
C CYS A 224 -17.63 30.76 -23.64
N SER A 225 -18.23 30.06 -22.68
CA SER A 225 -18.50 30.59 -21.33
C SER A 225 -18.18 29.57 -20.25
N VAL A 226 -17.85 30.04 -19.06
CA VAL A 226 -17.55 29.24 -17.87
C VAL A 226 -18.50 29.63 -16.77
N LEU A 227 -19.25 28.67 -16.24
CA LEU A 227 -20.04 28.82 -15.03
C LEU A 227 -19.30 28.15 -13.87
N ASP A 228 -18.96 28.92 -12.84
CA ASP A 228 -18.38 28.38 -11.62
C ASP A 228 -18.76 29.20 -10.38
N LEU A 229 -18.44 28.67 -9.19
CA LEU A 229 -18.72 29.30 -7.92
C LEU A 229 -18.04 30.69 -7.83
N PRO A 230 -18.64 31.67 -7.15
CA PRO A 230 -18.11 33.03 -7.10
C PRO A 230 -16.65 33.14 -6.66
N HIS A 231 -16.22 32.31 -5.71
CA HIS A 231 -14.83 32.32 -5.22
C HIS A 231 -13.82 31.82 -6.26
N VAL A 232 -14.23 30.92 -7.16
CA VAL A 232 -13.40 30.43 -8.28
C VAL A 232 -13.30 31.51 -9.35
N ILE A 233 -14.44 32.05 -9.79
CA ILE A 233 -14.49 33.09 -10.83
C ILE A 233 -13.76 34.36 -10.41
N SER A 234 -13.78 34.72 -9.13
CA SER A 234 -13.03 35.88 -8.62
C SER A 234 -11.51 35.79 -8.80
N GLN A 235 -10.98 34.57 -9.00
CA GLN A 235 -9.56 34.28 -9.20
C GLN A 235 -9.25 33.86 -10.65
N ALA A 236 -10.26 33.86 -11.53
CA ALA A 236 -10.06 33.53 -12.93
C ALA A 236 -9.12 34.56 -13.60
N PRO A 237 -8.28 34.12 -14.55
CA PRO A 237 -7.38 35.01 -15.25
C PRO A 237 -8.16 36.12 -15.97
N ALA A 238 -7.56 37.32 -16.04
CA ALA A 238 -8.09 38.41 -16.86
C ALA A 238 -8.04 37.97 -18.33
N GLY A 239 -9.15 37.43 -18.83
CA GLY A 239 -9.19 36.77 -20.14
C GLY A 239 -8.87 37.71 -21.30
N ASN A 240 -8.54 37.11 -22.45
CA ASN A 240 -8.34 37.80 -23.73
C ASN A 240 -9.65 38.29 -24.40
N GLY A 241 -10.76 38.30 -23.67
CA GLY A 241 -12.11 38.63 -24.16
C GLY A 241 -12.85 37.50 -24.89
N LYS A 242 -12.25 36.32 -25.09
CA LYS A 242 -12.87 35.20 -25.83
C LYS A 242 -13.69 34.24 -24.97
N VAL A 243 -13.43 34.17 -23.67
CA VAL A 243 -14.15 33.31 -22.72
C VAL A 243 -14.92 34.19 -21.73
N GLN A 244 -16.22 33.96 -21.61
CA GLN A 244 -17.08 34.68 -20.67
C GLN A 244 -17.17 33.92 -19.34
N PHE A 245 -16.66 34.51 -18.25
CA PHE A 245 -16.80 33.95 -16.91
C PHE A 245 -18.09 34.41 -16.24
N ILE A 246 -18.83 33.45 -15.67
CA ILE A 246 -20.14 33.64 -15.06
C ILE A 246 -20.09 33.06 -13.65
N ALA A 247 -20.13 33.94 -12.65
CA ALA A 247 -20.23 33.53 -11.24
C ALA A 247 -21.65 33.05 -10.93
N GLY A 248 -21.78 31.81 -10.46
CA GLY A 248 -23.07 31.23 -10.16
C GLY A 248 -22.99 29.85 -9.51
N ASP A 249 -24.16 29.26 -9.27
CA ASP A 249 -24.30 27.92 -8.72
C ASP A 249 -25.08 27.07 -9.73
N MET A 250 -24.43 26.02 -10.25
CA MET A 250 -25.02 25.14 -11.26
C MET A 250 -26.29 24.44 -10.78
N PHE A 251 -26.46 24.27 -9.47
CA PHE A 251 -27.68 23.70 -8.88
C PHE A 251 -28.85 24.68 -8.88
N LYS A 252 -28.59 25.97 -9.13
CA LYS A 252 -29.62 27.02 -9.25
C LYS A 252 -29.94 27.34 -10.70
N SER A 253 -28.93 27.50 -11.54
CA SER A 253 -29.11 27.85 -12.94
C SER A 253 -27.86 27.55 -13.76
N ILE A 254 -28.05 27.07 -14.99
CA ILE A 254 -27.00 26.97 -16.01
C ILE A 254 -27.35 27.94 -17.14
N PRO A 255 -26.43 28.82 -17.59
CA PRO A 255 -26.66 29.72 -18.72
C PRO A 255 -27.05 28.96 -20.00
N PRO A 256 -27.97 29.51 -20.83
CA PRO A 256 -28.34 28.88 -22.08
C PRO A 256 -27.17 28.88 -23.08
N ALA A 257 -26.95 27.73 -23.71
CA ALA A 257 -25.97 27.51 -24.77
C ALA A 257 -26.45 26.34 -25.65
N ASP A 258 -25.87 26.18 -26.84
CA ASP A 258 -26.19 25.05 -27.74
C ASP A 258 -25.76 23.70 -27.12
N ALA A 259 -24.69 23.73 -26.32
CA ALA A 259 -24.22 22.57 -25.57
C ALA A 259 -23.66 22.97 -24.19
N VAL A 260 -23.68 22.00 -23.28
CA VAL A 260 -23.08 22.07 -21.94
C VAL A 260 -21.95 21.05 -21.88
N VAL A 261 -20.76 21.47 -21.45
CA VAL A 261 -19.64 20.55 -21.20
C VAL A 261 -19.70 20.08 -19.76
N LEU A 262 -19.74 18.77 -19.58
CA LEU A 262 -19.55 18.10 -18.29
C LEU A 262 -18.36 17.16 -18.44
N LYS A 263 -17.29 17.44 -17.69
CA LYS A 263 -16.05 16.66 -17.75
C LYS A 263 -16.21 15.42 -16.89
N LEU A 264 -16.50 14.30 -17.55
CA LEU A 264 -16.43 12.97 -16.93
C LEU A 264 -15.05 12.38 -17.24
N ILE A 265 -14.38 11.84 -16.22
CA ILE A 265 -13.17 11.04 -16.43
C ILE A 265 -13.62 9.77 -17.13
N ALA A 266 -13.45 9.73 -18.46
CA ALA A 266 -13.66 8.55 -19.28
C ALA A 266 -12.36 8.25 -20.03
N GLU A 267 -11.99 6.98 -20.10
CA GLU A 267 -10.86 6.51 -20.90
C GLU A 267 -11.18 6.75 -22.40
N VAL A 268 -10.40 7.59 -23.07
CA VAL A 268 -10.55 7.86 -24.51
C VAL A 268 -9.19 7.72 -25.17
N SER A 269 -8.91 6.67 -25.94
CA SER A 269 -7.59 6.41 -26.59
C SER A 269 -6.97 7.63 -27.30
N PRO A 270 -5.70 7.99 -27.00
CA PRO A 270 -4.54 7.42 -27.69
C PRO A 270 -3.50 6.75 -26.76
N GLU A 271 -2.82 5.72 -27.27
CA GLU A 271 -2.22 4.62 -26.52
C GLU A 271 -1.02 4.97 -25.60
N GLU A 272 -0.18 5.96 -25.93
CA GLU A 272 1.04 6.24 -25.14
C GLU A 272 0.87 7.32 -24.05
N LEU A 273 0.31 8.48 -24.40
CA LEU A 273 0.14 9.61 -23.47
C LEU A 273 -0.87 9.29 -22.36
N LEU A 274 -1.96 8.62 -22.70
CA LEU A 274 -2.91 8.17 -21.68
C LEU A 274 -2.42 6.97 -20.90
N GLY A 275 -1.56 6.14 -21.49
CA GLY A 275 -0.81 5.12 -20.76
C GLY A 275 0.00 5.79 -19.63
N ALA A 276 0.82 6.80 -19.97
CA ALA A 276 1.63 7.53 -19.00
C ALA A 276 0.78 8.27 -17.93
N ILE A 277 -0.36 8.86 -18.31
CA ILE A 277 -1.28 9.49 -17.35
C ILE A 277 -1.93 8.42 -16.45
N GLY A 278 -2.35 7.29 -17.01
CA GLY A 278 -2.90 6.16 -16.26
C GLY A 278 -1.90 5.60 -15.26
N GLU A 279 -0.65 5.42 -15.67
CA GLU A 279 0.47 5.04 -14.81
C GLU A 279 0.67 6.06 -13.68
N LEU A 280 0.70 7.36 -13.99
CA LEU A 280 0.80 8.41 -12.97
C LEU A 280 -0.33 8.29 -11.93
N TYR A 281 -1.58 8.17 -12.36
CA TYR A 281 -2.72 8.05 -11.46
C TYR A 281 -2.69 6.75 -10.64
N HIS A 282 -2.21 5.64 -11.22
CA HIS A 282 -2.02 4.38 -10.48
C HIS A 282 -1.12 4.61 -9.26
N HIS A 283 -0.03 5.38 -9.40
CA HIS A 283 0.89 5.62 -8.30
C HIS A 283 0.42 6.73 -7.34
N VAL A 284 -0.13 7.81 -7.88
CA VAL A 284 -0.70 8.91 -7.08
C VAL A 284 -1.82 8.40 -6.16
N LEU A 285 -2.68 7.50 -6.66
CA LEU A 285 -3.78 6.90 -5.91
C LEU A 285 -3.41 5.58 -5.23
N GLY A 286 -2.12 5.21 -5.19
CA GLY A 286 -1.65 3.97 -4.57
C GLY A 286 -2.10 3.80 -3.11
N TYR A 287 -2.21 4.90 -2.36
CA TYR A 287 -2.73 4.90 -0.99
C TYR A 287 -4.18 4.38 -0.87
N VAL A 288 -5.00 4.50 -1.92
CA VAL A 288 -6.41 4.05 -1.90
C VAL A 288 -6.51 2.55 -1.63
N ARG A 289 -5.55 1.76 -2.14
CA ARG A 289 -5.49 0.30 -1.88
C ARG A 289 -5.22 0.03 -0.39
N SER A 290 -4.25 0.71 0.19
CA SER A 290 -3.93 0.59 1.62
C SER A 290 -5.12 1.01 2.50
N MET A 291 -5.82 2.08 2.13
CA MET A 291 -7.01 2.55 2.86
C MET A 291 -8.20 1.61 2.71
N ALA A 292 -8.42 1.03 1.52
CA ALA A 292 -9.47 0.04 1.29
C ALA A 292 -9.22 -1.24 2.09
N LEU A 293 -7.97 -1.72 2.13
CA LEU A 293 -7.57 -2.86 2.94
C LEU A 293 -7.83 -2.59 4.43
N LYS A 294 -7.36 -1.45 4.93
CA LYS A 294 -7.60 -1.03 6.31
C LYS A 294 -9.09 -0.96 6.62
N CYS A 295 -9.88 -0.39 5.71
CA CYS A 295 -11.33 -0.28 5.87
C CYS A 295 -11.99 -1.66 5.93
N ALA A 296 -11.60 -2.60 5.06
CA ALA A 296 -12.14 -3.95 5.09
C ALA A 296 -11.84 -4.66 6.43
N VAL A 297 -10.63 -4.49 6.96
CA VAL A 297 -10.23 -5.02 8.27
C VAL A 297 -11.01 -4.36 9.41
N ASP A 298 -11.11 -3.03 9.44
CA ASP A 298 -11.85 -2.30 10.49
C ASP A 298 -13.36 -2.57 10.49
N LEU A 299 -13.92 -2.87 9.32
CA LEU A 299 -15.31 -3.31 9.17
C LEU A 299 -15.51 -4.78 9.59
N GLY A 300 -14.44 -5.56 9.72
CA GLY A 300 -14.50 -6.99 9.99
C GLY A 300 -14.95 -7.82 8.78
N ILE A 301 -14.73 -7.33 7.55
CA ILE A 301 -15.11 -8.03 6.32
C ILE A 301 -14.38 -9.39 6.21
N PRO A 302 -13.05 -9.50 6.37
CA PRO A 302 -12.37 -10.80 6.29
C PRO A 302 -12.94 -11.82 7.27
N ASP A 303 -13.21 -11.41 8.52
CA ASP A 303 -13.81 -12.28 9.54
C ASP A 303 -15.25 -12.67 9.20
N ALA A 304 -16.05 -11.76 8.65
CA ALA A 304 -17.41 -12.07 8.21
C ALA A 304 -17.42 -13.14 7.10
N VAL A 305 -16.54 -13.02 6.11
CA VAL A 305 -16.40 -14.02 5.05
C VAL A 305 -15.89 -15.34 5.62
N ASN A 306 -14.92 -15.29 6.54
CA ASN A 306 -14.37 -16.49 7.19
C ASN A 306 -15.43 -17.25 7.99
N ARG A 307 -16.28 -16.57 8.76
CA ARG A 307 -17.40 -17.17 9.52
C ARG A 307 -18.40 -17.92 8.64
N ARG A 308 -18.46 -17.59 7.34
CA ARG A 308 -19.33 -18.23 6.34
C ARG A 308 -18.64 -19.37 5.57
N GLY A 309 -17.49 -19.83 6.02
CA GLY A 309 -16.71 -20.89 5.36
C GLY A 309 -15.81 -20.36 4.24
N GLY A 310 -15.41 -19.09 4.31
CA GLY A 310 -14.44 -18.48 3.40
C GLY A 310 -15.00 -17.96 2.08
N ALA A 311 -16.33 -17.93 1.92
CA ALA A 311 -17.02 -17.37 0.75
C ALA A 311 -18.31 -16.65 1.18
N ALA A 312 -18.59 -15.47 0.63
CA ALA A 312 -19.80 -14.72 0.94
C ALA A 312 -20.26 -13.82 -0.22
N THR A 313 -21.56 -13.58 -0.33
CA THR A 313 -22.10 -12.56 -1.25
C THR A 313 -21.92 -11.15 -0.68
N LEU A 314 -22.12 -10.12 -1.52
CA LEU A 314 -22.11 -8.73 -1.06
C LEU A 314 -23.16 -8.47 0.04
N ALA A 315 -24.34 -9.09 -0.07
CA ALA A 315 -25.43 -8.94 0.89
C ALA A 315 -25.09 -9.60 2.24
N ASP A 316 -24.45 -10.76 2.20
CA ASP A 316 -23.94 -11.44 3.40
C ASP A 316 -22.92 -10.58 4.13
N ILE A 317 -21.94 -10.04 3.39
CA ILE A 317 -20.90 -9.16 3.94
C ILE A 317 -21.53 -7.94 4.60
N ALA A 318 -22.46 -7.26 3.91
CA ALA A 318 -23.08 -6.06 4.45
C ALA A 318 -23.86 -6.34 5.74
N THR A 319 -24.59 -7.46 5.78
CA THR A 319 -25.35 -7.90 6.95
C THR A 319 -24.45 -8.18 8.14
N ASP A 320 -23.35 -8.90 7.94
CA ASP A 320 -22.47 -9.35 9.03
C ASP A 320 -21.53 -8.25 9.56
N THR A 321 -21.33 -7.17 8.79
CA THR A 321 -20.42 -6.07 9.13
C THR A 321 -21.13 -4.79 9.55
N GLY A 322 -22.47 -4.76 9.46
CA GLY A 322 -23.29 -3.59 9.78
C GLY A 322 -23.12 -2.44 8.80
N VAL A 323 -22.72 -2.72 7.54
CA VAL A 323 -22.69 -1.71 6.49
C VAL A 323 -24.12 -1.27 6.19
N HIS A 324 -24.33 0.06 6.14
CA HIS A 324 -25.67 0.59 5.93
C HIS A 324 -26.17 0.24 4.51
N PRO A 325 -27.45 -0.16 4.32
CA PRO A 325 -27.98 -0.57 3.02
C PRO A 325 -27.82 0.46 1.90
N SER A 326 -27.82 1.76 2.22
CA SER A 326 -27.58 2.82 1.24
C SER A 326 -26.14 2.87 0.70
N LYS A 327 -25.22 2.13 1.30
CA LYS A 327 -23.79 2.07 0.94
C LYS A 327 -23.41 0.80 0.20
N LEU A 328 -24.38 -0.05 -0.17
CA LEU A 328 -24.11 -1.31 -0.88
C LEU A 328 -23.39 -1.10 -2.22
N ALA A 329 -23.74 -0.04 -2.97
CA ALA A 329 -23.05 0.27 -4.22
C ALA A 329 -21.59 0.65 -4.00
N ASP A 330 -21.28 1.35 -2.92
CA ASP A 330 -19.92 1.74 -2.54
C ASP A 330 -19.13 0.54 -2.00
N LEU A 331 -19.79 -0.33 -1.21
CA LEU A 331 -19.21 -1.57 -0.72
C LEU A 331 -18.81 -2.46 -1.89
N ARG A 332 -19.68 -2.58 -2.91
CA ARG A 332 -19.38 -3.33 -4.13
C ARG A 332 -18.11 -2.82 -4.81
N ARG A 333 -17.95 -1.50 -4.98
CA ARG A 333 -16.75 -0.90 -5.58
C ARG A 333 -15.49 -1.18 -4.76
N MET A 334 -15.58 -1.12 -3.43
CA MET A 334 -14.46 -1.45 -2.56
C MET A 334 -14.09 -2.94 -2.67
N MET A 335 -15.09 -3.83 -2.71
CA MET A 335 -14.86 -5.26 -2.87
C MET A 335 -14.30 -5.60 -4.25
N GLU A 336 -14.76 -4.93 -5.32
CA GLU A 336 -14.19 -5.03 -6.68
C GLU A 336 -12.72 -4.58 -6.70
N LEU A 337 -12.37 -3.48 -6.03
CA LEU A 337 -10.98 -3.05 -5.89
C LEU A 337 -10.13 -4.12 -5.19
N LEU A 338 -10.61 -4.64 -4.06
CA LEU A 338 -9.88 -5.61 -3.25
C LEU A 338 -9.78 -7.00 -3.91
N SER A 339 -10.75 -7.35 -4.77
CA SER A 339 -10.74 -8.60 -5.53
C SER A 339 -9.96 -8.52 -6.83
N THR A 340 -10.02 -7.39 -7.54
CA THR A 340 -9.25 -7.19 -8.79
C THR A 340 -7.75 -7.18 -8.54
N THR A 341 -7.32 -6.73 -7.36
CA THR A 341 -5.90 -6.82 -6.97
C THR A 341 -5.47 -8.25 -6.59
N GLY A 342 -6.40 -9.20 -6.50
CA GLY A 342 -6.14 -10.59 -6.07
C GLY A 342 -5.58 -10.70 -4.66
N MET A 343 -5.73 -9.64 -3.86
CA MET A 343 -4.97 -9.50 -2.62
C MET A 343 -5.63 -10.32 -1.51
N ILE A 344 -6.83 -9.95 -1.08
CA ILE A 344 -7.51 -10.59 0.05
C ILE A 344 -8.76 -11.37 -0.37
N PHE A 345 -9.31 -11.05 -1.55
CA PHE A 345 -10.49 -11.71 -2.08
C PHE A 345 -10.25 -12.14 -3.53
N ASP A 346 -10.78 -13.30 -3.89
CA ASP A 346 -11.13 -13.62 -5.26
C ASP A 346 -12.63 -13.37 -5.45
N SER A 347 -13.03 -12.97 -6.65
CA SER A 347 -14.44 -12.81 -7.00
C SER A 347 -14.82 -13.72 -8.15
N SER A 348 -15.96 -14.40 -8.02
CA SER A 348 -16.55 -15.25 -9.06
C SER A 348 -18.06 -15.05 -9.12
N THR A 349 -18.65 -15.21 -10.30
CA THR A 349 -20.12 -15.17 -10.45
C THR A 349 -20.69 -16.57 -10.28
N ALA A 350 -21.73 -16.71 -9.46
CA ALA A 350 -22.40 -17.98 -9.24
C ALA A 350 -23.26 -18.38 -10.47
N GLY A 351 -22.63 -18.96 -11.50
CA GLY A 351 -23.31 -19.35 -12.74
C GLY A 351 -23.74 -18.17 -13.62
N ASP A 352 -24.46 -18.46 -14.72
CA ASP A 352 -24.96 -17.42 -15.63
C ASP A 352 -26.04 -16.57 -14.96
N GLY A 353 -25.67 -15.33 -14.60
CA GLY A 353 -26.58 -14.33 -14.00
C GLY A 353 -26.74 -14.40 -12.49
N GLY A 354 -25.94 -15.19 -11.77
CA GLY A 354 -25.95 -15.22 -10.31
C GLY A 354 -25.14 -14.10 -9.65
N ASP A 355 -25.33 -13.95 -8.33
CA ASP A 355 -24.62 -12.94 -7.54
C ASP A 355 -23.11 -13.18 -7.55
N VAL A 356 -22.35 -12.09 -7.43
CA VAL A 356 -20.90 -12.15 -7.22
C VAL A 356 -20.62 -12.67 -5.82
N VAL A 357 -19.81 -13.73 -5.74
CA VAL A 357 -19.33 -14.34 -4.50
C VAL A 357 -17.86 -13.97 -4.31
N TYR A 358 -17.55 -13.42 -3.15
CA TYR A 358 -16.19 -13.09 -2.72
C TYR A 358 -15.64 -14.20 -1.85
N ARG A 359 -14.46 -14.71 -2.20
CA ARG A 359 -13.76 -15.81 -1.51
C ARG A 359 -12.46 -15.30 -0.92
N LEU A 360 -12.10 -15.73 0.28
CA LEU A 360 -10.78 -15.38 0.85
C LEU A 360 -9.66 -16.03 0.03
N THR A 361 -8.64 -15.25 -0.30
CA THR A 361 -7.34 -15.73 -0.80
C THR A 361 -6.51 -16.28 0.37
N THR A 362 -5.32 -16.84 0.10
CA THR A 362 -4.36 -17.22 1.15
C THR A 362 -4.04 -16.05 2.09
N VAL A 363 -3.79 -14.84 1.54
CA VAL A 363 -3.58 -13.62 2.33
C VAL A 363 -4.85 -13.24 3.10
N GLY A 364 -6.03 -13.35 2.50
CA GLY A 364 -7.30 -13.09 3.18
C GLY A 364 -7.50 -13.98 4.41
N ARG A 365 -7.11 -15.26 4.32
CA ARG A 365 -7.14 -16.22 5.44
C ARG A 365 -6.06 -15.98 6.50
N PHE A 366 -4.99 -15.24 6.18
CA PHE A 366 -4.00 -14.79 7.17
C PHE A 366 -4.53 -13.64 8.02
N ILE A 367 -5.23 -12.72 7.36
CA ILE A 367 -5.84 -11.56 8.02
C ILE A 367 -7.03 -12.01 8.88
N ALA A 368 -7.88 -12.86 8.32
CA ALA A 368 -8.98 -13.49 9.03
C ALA A 368 -8.51 -14.70 9.86
N GLY A 369 -9.37 -15.23 10.73
CA GLY A 369 -9.12 -16.54 11.33
C GLY A 369 -8.02 -16.56 12.39
N PRO A 370 -7.27 -17.67 12.56
CA PRO A 370 -6.51 -17.87 13.79
C PRO A 370 -5.18 -17.15 13.91
N SER A 371 -4.54 -16.85 12.79
CA SER A 371 -3.33 -16.02 12.77
C SER A 371 -3.66 -14.55 13.03
N ASN A 372 -4.86 -14.12 12.65
CA ASN A 372 -5.41 -12.77 12.85
C ASN A 372 -4.39 -11.65 12.62
N PHE A 373 -3.86 -11.52 11.41
CA PHE A 373 -2.90 -10.47 11.05
C PHE A 373 -3.51 -9.05 10.99
N SER A 374 -4.80 -8.92 11.26
CA SER A 374 -5.53 -7.64 11.29
C SER A 374 -4.84 -6.53 12.10
N PRO A 375 -4.26 -6.78 13.31
CA PRO A 375 -3.57 -5.73 14.07
C PRO A 375 -2.38 -5.13 13.32
N VAL A 376 -1.66 -5.91 12.52
CA VAL A 376 -0.53 -5.42 11.70
C VAL A 376 -1.02 -4.44 10.64
N VAL A 377 -2.10 -4.78 9.94
CA VAL A 377 -2.74 -3.89 8.96
C VAL A 377 -3.24 -2.61 9.64
N GLN A 378 -3.88 -2.73 10.80
CA GLN A 378 -4.40 -1.59 11.56
C GLN A 378 -3.30 -0.64 12.02
N PHE A 379 -2.17 -1.18 12.49
CA PHE A 379 -1.01 -0.40 12.91
C PHE A 379 -0.34 0.31 11.72
N ALA A 380 0.03 -0.45 10.69
CA ALA A 380 0.82 0.04 9.56
C ALA A 380 0.07 1.10 8.72
N VAL A 381 -1.26 1.00 8.64
CA VAL A 381 -2.12 1.99 7.95
C VAL A 381 -2.86 2.89 8.96
N SER A 382 -2.40 2.97 10.20
CA SER A 382 -3.04 3.85 11.19
C SER A 382 -2.87 5.32 10.78
N PRO A 383 -3.84 6.20 11.13
CA PRO A 383 -3.74 7.63 10.82
C PRO A 383 -2.43 8.27 11.27
N LEU A 384 -1.87 7.84 12.41
CA LEU A 384 -0.62 8.37 12.97
C LEU A 384 0.60 8.04 12.10
N ILE A 385 0.67 6.80 11.61
CA ILE A 385 1.76 6.33 10.76
C ILE A 385 1.64 6.98 9.38
N VAL A 386 0.45 6.97 8.78
CA VAL A 386 0.25 7.54 7.45
C VAL A 386 0.49 9.05 7.45
N SER A 387 0.03 9.76 8.49
CA SER A 387 0.18 11.22 8.56
C SER A 387 1.63 11.67 8.77
N SER A 388 2.50 10.83 9.34
CA SER A 388 3.90 11.24 9.52
C SER A 388 4.62 11.46 8.19
N PHE A 389 4.17 10.80 7.13
CA PHE A 389 4.70 10.97 5.78
C PHE A 389 4.42 12.34 5.16
N PHE A 390 3.44 13.09 5.66
CA PHE A 390 3.20 14.46 5.20
C PHE A 390 4.36 15.40 5.54
N SER A 391 5.19 15.04 6.53
CA SER A 391 6.36 15.81 6.96
C SER A 391 7.63 15.49 6.17
N LEU A 392 7.60 14.52 5.22
CA LEU A 392 8.79 14.09 4.47
C LEU A 392 9.58 15.24 3.83
N PRO A 393 8.98 16.20 3.10
CA PRO A 393 9.76 17.29 2.48
C PRO A 393 10.48 18.17 3.51
N GLY A 394 9.83 18.46 4.63
CA GLY A 394 10.43 19.21 5.74
C GLY A 394 11.56 18.43 6.41
N TRP A 395 11.37 17.12 6.56
CA TRP A 395 12.34 16.21 7.15
C TRP A 395 13.63 16.12 6.34
N PHE A 396 13.52 16.03 5.01
CA PHE A 396 14.67 16.04 4.10
C PHE A 396 15.49 17.34 4.15
N ARG A 397 14.86 18.46 4.50
CA ARG A 397 15.51 19.78 4.62
C ARG A 397 16.04 20.06 6.03
N SER A 398 15.73 19.23 7.01
CA SER A 398 16.08 19.46 8.42
C SER A 398 17.50 19.00 8.77
N GLU A 399 18.14 19.71 9.70
CA GLU A 399 19.44 19.35 10.25
C GLU A 399 19.36 18.11 11.15
N PRO A 400 20.45 17.31 11.27
CA PRO A 400 20.57 16.23 12.25
C PRO A 400 20.24 16.71 13.66
N GLY A 401 19.26 16.07 14.31
CA GLY A 401 18.89 16.36 15.70
C GLY A 401 17.74 17.36 15.88
N ALA A 402 17.27 18.04 14.82
CA ALA A 402 16.08 18.90 14.88
C ALA A 402 14.78 18.12 15.19
N SER A 403 14.75 16.86 14.74
CA SER A 403 13.80 15.84 15.16
C SER A 403 14.54 14.51 15.14
N ARG A 404 14.20 13.60 16.06
CA ARG A 404 14.80 12.28 16.06
C ARG A 404 14.37 11.58 14.77
N SER A 405 13.07 11.41 14.54
CA SER A 405 12.47 10.65 13.43
C SER A 405 11.45 11.42 12.59
N LEU A 406 11.03 10.83 11.47
CA LEU A 406 9.89 11.35 10.69
C LEU A 406 8.61 11.42 11.52
N PHE A 407 8.39 10.41 12.37
CA PHE A 407 7.27 10.39 13.33
C PHE A 407 7.38 11.52 14.35
N ASP A 408 8.58 11.74 14.91
CA ASP A 408 8.87 12.81 15.86
C ASP A 408 8.67 14.19 15.23
N MET A 409 9.11 14.39 13.98
CA MET A 409 8.85 15.64 13.25
C MET A 409 7.35 15.91 13.07
N ALA A 410 6.56 14.87 12.77
CA ALA A 410 5.14 15.04 12.51
C ALA A 410 4.31 15.26 13.79
N HIS A 411 4.71 14.64 14.89
CA HIS A 411 3.90 14.55 16.10
C HIS A 411 4.51 15.22 17.33
N GLY A 412 5.75 15.70 17.24
CA GLY A 412 6.49 16.38 18.31
C GLY A 412 6.92 15.47 19.48
N CYS A 413 6.79 14.15 19.31
CA CYS A 413 7.29 13.15 20.25
C CYS A 413 7.53 11.82 19.54
N SER A 414 8.30 10.94 20.17
CA SER A 414 8.51 9.59 19.63
C SER A 414 7.23 8.75 19.68
N MET A 415 7.16 7.72 18.83
CA MET A 415 6.06 6.75 18.83
C MET A 415 5.87 6.09 20.21
N TRP A 416 6.97 5.78 20.89
CA TRP A 416 6.98 5.15 22.20
C TRP A 416 6.45 6.09 23.30
N GLU A 417 6.86 7.37 23.27
CA GLU A 417 6.33 8.38 24.19
C GLU A 417 4.82 8.60 23.97
N MET A 418 4.36 8.60 22.71
CA MET A 418 2.95 8.70 22.40
C MET A 418 2.16 7.48 22.90
N ALA A 419 2.65 6.28 22.61
CA ALA A 419 2.06 5.03 23.07
C ALA A 419 1.96 4.98 24.61
N SER A 420 3.00 5.43 25.32
CA SER A 420 3.01 5.47 26.79
C SER A 420 1.89 6.34 27.38
N LYS A 421 1.43 7.35 26.63
CA LYS A 421 0.37 8.30 27.04
C LYS A 421 -1.02 7.86 26.57
N ASN A 422 -1.12 6.91 25.63
CA ASN A 422 -2.39 6.48 25.06
C ASN A 422 -2.51 4.94 25.08
N PRO A 423 -3.20 4.36 26.08
CA PRO A 423 -3.36 2.92 26.22
C PRO A 423 -3.96 2.23 24.99
N ALA A 424 -4.87 2.90 24.27
CA ALA A 424 -5.49 2.34 23.06
C ALA A 424 -4.47 2.22 21.92
N GLN A 425 -3.64 3.25 21.72
CA GLN A 425 -2.57 3.20 20.71
C GLN A 425 -1.49 2.19 21.12
N ASN A 426 -1.10 2.16 22.39
CA ASN A 426 -0.17 1.17 22.92
C ASN A 426 -0.65 -0.25 22.66
N SER A 427 -1.94 -0.53 22.88
CA SER A 427 -2.52 -1.84 22.59
C SER A 427 -2.45 -2.20 21.11
N VAL A 428 -2.76 -1.26 20.20
CA VAL A 428 -2.68 -1.53 18.75
C VAL A 428 -1.25 -1.88 18.34
N ILE A 429 -0.27 -1.10 18.80
CA ILE A 429 1.15 -1.32 18.49
C ILE A 429 1.61 -2.68 19.04
N ASN A 430 1.34 -2.95 20.33
CA ASN A 430 1.78 -4.19 20.96
C ASN A 430 1.11 -5.42 20.35
N ASN A 431 -0.18 -5.35 20.03
CA ASN A 431 -0.88 -6.46 19.37
C ASN A 431 -0.32 -6.73 17.97
N ALA A 432 -0.03 -5.68 17.20
CA ALA A 432 0.61 -5.79 15.89
C ALA A 432 2.00 -6.44 16.00
N MET A 433 2.82 -5.98 16.96
CA MET A 433 4.13 -6.55 17.20
C MET A 433 4.03 -8.03 17.58
N VAL A 434 3.21 -8.39 18.56
CA VAL A 434 3.06 -9.79 19.02
C VAL A 434 2.65 -10.72 17.87
N VAL A 435 1.58 -10.37 17.13
CA VAL A 435 1.07 -11.23 16.04
C VAL A 435 2.08 -11.37 14.91
N ASN A 436 2.73 -10.27 14.52
CA ASN A 436 3.76 -10.29 13.48
C ASN A 436 4.94 -11.18 13.90
N CYS A 437 5.43 -11.01 15.13
CA CYS A 437 6.56 -11.75 15.67
C CYS A 437 6.26 -13.25 15.77
N GLN A 438 5.10 -13.61 16.33
CA GLN A 438 4.71 -14.99 16.54
C GLN A 438 4.57 -15.73 15.21
N THR A 439 3.74 -15.20 14.31
CA THR A 439 3.44 -15.85 13.02
C THR A 439 4.71 -16.00 12.19
N TYR A 440 5.53 -14.95 12.12
CA TYR A 440 6.75 -14.98 11.37
C TYR A 440 7.72 -16.05 11.90
N LEU A 441 7.91 -16.12 13.22
CA LEU A 441 8.82 -17.09 13.80
C LEU A 441 8.32 -18.53 13.65
N GLU A 442 7.01 -18.77 13.77
CA GLU A 442 6.42 -20.08 13.50
C GLU A 442 6.70 -20.53 12.05
N LEU A 443 6.61 -19.62 11.07
CA LEU A 443 6.96 -19.91 9.67
C LEU A 443 8.46 -20.13 9.46
N VAL A 444 9.33 -19.33 10.09
CA VAL A 444 10.78 -19.54 10.03
C VAL A 444 11.17 -20.87 10.63
N VAL A 445 10.59 -21.26 11.76
CA VAL A 445 10.85 -22.57 12.36
C VAL A 445 10.38 -23.68 11.42
N ALA A 446 9.26 -23.51 10.72
CA ALA A 446 8.77 -24.48 9.75
C ALA A 446 9.70 -24.63 8.52
N VAL A 447 10.23 -23.53 7.96
CA VAL A 447 11.09 -23.55 6.75
C VAL A 447 12.56 -23.82 7.08
N GLN A 448 13.05 -23.22 8.16
CA GLN A 448 14.47 -23.11 8.50
C GLN A 448 14.77 -23.67 9.90
N GLY A 449 13.90 -24.51 10.49
CA GLY A 449 14.09 -25.04 11.85
C GLY A 449 15.43 -25.71 12.12
N HIS A 450 16.11 -26.20 11.07
CA HIS A 450 17.46 -26.74 11.15
C HIS A 450 18.52 -25.75 11.67
N VAL A 451 18.28 -24.43 11.63
CA VAL A 451 19.21 -23.44 12.18
C VAL A 451 19.35 -23.57 13.70
N PHE A 452 18.27 -23.99 14.37
CA PHE A 452 18.21 -24.21 15.82
C PHE A 452 18.74 -25.60 16.26
N HIS A 453 18.99 -26.52 15.32
CA HIS A 453 19.48 -27.85 15.66
C HIS A 453 20.89 -27.80 16.26
N GLY A 454 21.08 -28.54 17.35
CA GLY A 454 22.37 -28.64 18.06
C GLY A 454 22.63 -27.52 19.07
N LEU A 455 21.72 -26.56 19.20
CA LEU A 455 21.78 -25.55 20.26
C LEU A 455 21.30 -26.14 21.59
N SER A 456 21.95 -25.76 22.69
CA SER A 456 21.50 -26.06 24.05
C SER A 456 20.98 -24.80 24.77
N SER A 457 21.33 -23.61 24.28
CA SER A 457 20.93 -22.32 24.85
C SER A 457 20.80 -21.23 23.78
N LEU A 458 19.83 -20.34 23.95
CA LEU A 458 19.51 -19.24 23.04
C LEU A 458 19.13 -18.00 23.85
N VAL A 459 19.60 -16.83 23.44
CA VAL A 459 19.18 -15.53 24.00
C VAL A 459 18.59 -14.62 22.93
N ASP A 460 17.37 -14.11 23.18
CA ASP A 460 16.71 -13.08 22.38
C ASP A 460 17.04 -11.70 22.95
N VAL A 461 17.82 -10.91 22.22
CA VAL A 461 18.27 -9.58 22.65
C VAL A 461 17.27 -8.55 22.16
N GLY A 462 16.69 -7.78 23.09
CA GLY A 462 15.53 -6.93 22.84
C GLY A 462 14.25 -7.74 22.58
N GLY A 463 14.16 -8.95 23.16
CA GLY A 463 13.06 -9.88 22.93
C GLY A 463 11.72 -9.49 23.58
N GLY A 464 11.65 -8.35 24.26
CA GLY A 464 10.44 -7.81 24.88
C GLY A 464 9.82 -8.77 25.90
N HIS A 465 8.56 -9.13 25.68
CA HIS A 465 7.80 -10.06 26.54
C HIS A 465 7.99 -11.54 26.17
N GLY A 466 8.95 -11.86 25.30
CA GLY A 466 9.40 -13.24 25.07
C GLY A 466 8.58 -14.07 24.10
N THR A 467 7.68 -13.46 23.32
CA THR A 467 6.85 -14.16 22.31
C THR A 467 7.67 -15.06 21.38
N SER A 468 8.84 -14.59 20.94
CA SER A 468 9.75 -15.38 20.09
C SER A 468 10.25 -16.64 20.82
N MET A 469 10.71 -16.47 22.06
CA MET A 469 11.28 -17.54 22.88
C MET A 469 10.23 -18.53 23.34
N GLU A 470 8.97 -18.11 23.50
CA GLU A 470 7.86 -19.02 23.76
C GLU A 470 7.62 -19.98 22.59
N VAL A 471 7.64 -19.49 21.35
CA VAL A 471 7.54 -20.34 20.15
C VAL A 471 8.71 -21.32 20.08
N ILE A 472 9.95 -20.83 20.20
CA ILE A 472 11.14 -21.69 20.10
C ILE A 472 11.18 -22.72 21.24
N SER A 473 10.86 -22.34 22.48
CA SER A 473 10.84 -23.29 23.61
C SER A 473 9.74 -24.36 23.50
N ARG A 474 8.68 -24.10 22.72
CA ARG A 474 7.64 -25.07 22.41
C ARG A 474 8.12 -26.08 21.37
N GLU A 475 8.72 -25.60 20.28
CA GLU A 475 9.18 -26.45 19.17
C GLU A 475 10.48 -27.20 19.48
N PHE A 476 11.36 -26.59 20.28
CA PHE A 476 12.66 -27.16 20.70
C PHE A 476 12.80 -27.17 22.23
N PRO A 477 12.09 -28.07 22.96
CA PRO A 477 12.05 -28.05 24.42
C PRO A 477 13.40 -28.30 25.12
N HIS A 478 14.41 -28.76 24.39
CA HIS A 478 15.77 -28.99 24.89
C HIS A 478 16.61 -27.71 24.95
N ILE A 479 16.23 -26.65 24.22
CA ILE A 479 16.95 -25.38 24.19
C ILE A 479 16.54 -24.56 25.42
N LYS A 480 17.52 -24.09 26.19
CA LYS A 480 17.29 -23.11 27.25
C LYS A 480 17.10 -21.73 26.62
N CYS A 481 15.87 -21.23 26.62
CA CYS A 481 15.54 -19.94 26.05
C CYS A 481 15.61 -18.83 27.10
N SER A 482 16.22 -17.71 26.72
CA SER A 482 16.29 -16.51 27.56
C SER A 482 15.99 -15.25 26.75
N VAL A 483 15.49 -14.21 27.41
CA VAL A 483 15.20 -12.89 26.84
C VAL A 483 16.02 -11.87 27.61
N LEU A 484 16.82 -11.08 26.90
CA LEU A 484 17.50 -9.90 27.45
C LEU A 484 16.75 -8.65 27.01
N ASP A 485 16.27 -7.85 27.96
CA ASP A 485 15.67 -6.55 27.67
C ASP A 485 15.91 -5.56 28.82
N LEU A 486 15.54 -4.29 28.64
CA LEU A 486 15.69 -3.24 29.63
C LEU A 486 14.89 -3.57 30.91
N PRO A 487 15.36 -3.14 32.10
CA PRO A 487 14.72 -3.49 33.36
C PRO A 487 13.23 -3.15 33.46
N HIS A 488 12.80 -2.06 32.83
CA HIS A 488 11.40 -1.62 32.85
C HIS A 488 10.48 -2.42 31.91
N VAL A 489 11.05 -3.11 30.91
CA VAL A 489 10.33 -4.03 30.02
C VAL A 489 10.19 -5.38 30.70
N ILE A 490 11.31 -5.91 31.24
CA ILE A 490 11.32 -7.19 31.94
C ILE A 490 10.42 -7.19 33.17
N SER A 491 10.29 -6.06 33.88
CA SER A 491 9.37 -5.96 35.03
C SER A 491 7.89 -6.11 34.66
N GLN A 492 7.54 -5.96 33.38
CA GLN A 492 6.18 -6.11 32.84
C GLN A 492 5.99 -7.43 32.08
N ALA A 493 7.05 -8.24 31.96
CA ALA A 493 6.96 -9.53 31.30
C ALA A 493 5.93 -10.42 32.01
N PRO A 494 5.16 -11.22 31.25
CA PRO A 494 4.17 -12.12 31.83
C PRO A 494 4.85 -13.10 32.80
N ALA A 495 4.13 -13.51 33.85
CA ALA A 495 4.57 -14.58 34.73
C ALA A 495 4.68 -15.87 33.91
N GLY A 496 5.89 -16.16 33.42
CA GLY A 496 6.13 -17.23 32.46
C GLY A 496 5.80 -18.61 33.04
N ASN A 497 5.68 -19.60 32.15
CA ASN A 497 5.52 -21.01 32.49
C ASN A 497 6.83 -21.68 33.00
N GLY A 498 7.86 -20.89 33.31
CA GLY A 498 9.18 -21.36 33.72
C GLY A 498 10.11 -21.81 32.58
N LYS A 499 9.67 -21.80 31.31
CA LYS A 499 10.48 -22.25 30.16
C LYS A 499 11.35 -21.16 29.54
N VAL A 500 11.00 -19.89 29.72
CA VAL A 500 11.74 -18.73 29.23
C VAL A 500 12.29 -17.95 30.42
N GLN A 501 13.61 -17.71 30.42
CA GLN A 501 14.27 -16.91 31.44
C GLN A 501 14.33 -15.45 31.02
N PHE A 502 13.75 -14.55 31.81
CA PHE A 502 13.83 -13.11 31.57
C PHE A 502 15.00 -12.48 32.33
N ILE A 503 15.83 -11.70 31.62
CA ILE A 503 17.07 -11.11 32.12
C ILE A 503 17.00 -9.60 31.89
N ALA A 504 16.95 -8.82 32.97
CA ALA A 504 17.00 -7.37 32.92
C ALA A 504 18.44 -6.89 32.70
N GLY A 505 18.69 -6.14 31.64
CA GLY A 505 20.03 -5.66 31.31
C GLY A 505 20.06 -4.63 30.18
N ASP A 506 21.27 -4.28 29.76
CA ASP A 506 21.54 -3.35 28.67
C ASP A 506 22.48 -4.03 27.67
N MET A 507 21.99 -4.25 26.44
CA MET A 507 22.71 -4.97 25.40
C MET A 507 24.02 -4.29 24.97
N PHE A 508 24.16 -2.98 25.19
CA PHE A 508 25.42 -2.27 24.92
C PHE A 508 26.49 -2.54 25.98
N LYS A 509 26.09 -3.01 27.16
CA LYS A 509 27.00 -3.33 28.26
C LYS A 509 27.40 -4.80 28.24
N SER A 510 26.42 -5.71 28.25
CA SER A 510 26.67 -7.15 28.31
C SER A 510 25.48 -7.95 27.81
N ILE A 511 25.75 -9.03 27.06
CA ILE A 511 24.76 -10.03 26.64
C ILE A 511 25.09 -11.35 27.36
N PRO A 512 24.10 -12.03 27.97
CA PRO A 512 24.32 -13.32 28.65
C PRO A 512 24.90 -14.39 27.72
N PRO A 513 25.83 -15.25 28.20
CA PRO A 513 26.38 -16.32 27.38
C PRO A 513 25.32 -17.32 26.91
N ALA A 514 25.33 -17.67 25.63
CA ALA A 514 24.45 -18.65 25.01
C ALA A 514 25.10 -19.24 23.75
N ASP A 515 24.64 -20.41 23.30
CA ASP A 515 25.15 -21.02 22.06
C ASP A 515 24.81 -20.17 20.83
N ALA A 516 23.67 -19.46 20.88
CA ALA A 516 23.31 -18.46 19.88
C ALA A 516 22.59 -17.24 20.46
N VAL A 517 22.68 -16.14 19.71
CA VAL A 517 21.99 -14.87 19.97
C VAL A 517 21.02 -14.58 18.82
N VAL A 518 19.78 -14.23 19.16
CA VAL A 518 18.77 -13.72 18.21
C VAL A 518 18.68 -12.20 18.35
N LEU A 519 18.77 -11.50 17.22
CA LEU A 519 18.51 -10.06 17.11
C LEU A 519 17.32 -9.86 16.17
N LYS A 520 16.12 -9.72 16.72
CA LYS A 520 14.88 -9.58 15.94
C LYS A 520 14.35 -8.15 15.99
N ASN A 521 14.31 -7.46 14.85
CA ASN A 521 13.87 -6.05 14.76
C ASN A 521 14.62 -5.14 15.73
N ILE A 522 15.95 -5.33 15.80
CA ILE A 522 16.83 -4.52 16.65
C ILE A 522 17.74 -3.66 15.78
N LEU A 523 18.55 -4.28 14.92
CA LEU A 523 19.63 -3.58 14.24
C LEU A 523 19.15 -2.49 13.26
N HIS A 524 17.89 -2.53 12.79
CA HIS A 524 17.36 -1.40 12.04
C HIS A 524 17.30 -0.13 12.88
N ASP A 525 17.04 -0.16 14.18
CA ASP A 525 16.79 1.07 14.97
C ASP A 525 18.07 1.87 15.27
N TRP A 526 19.24 1.31 14.92
CA TRP A 526 20.53 1.80 15.36
C TRP A 526 21.41 2.26 14.21
N SER A 527 22.31 3.20 14.50
CA SER A 527 23.38 3.63 13.59
C SER A 527 24.32 2.47 13.25
N ASP A 528 25.13 2.62 12.19
CA ASP A 528 26.11 1.58 11.81
C ASP A 528 27.11 1.32 12.95
N ASP A 529 27.59 2.37 13.61
CA ASP A 529 28.52 2.27 14.75
C ASP A 529 27.89 1.56 15.94
N ASP A 530 26.61 1.84 16.22
CA ASP A 530 25.90 1.19 17.32
C ASP A 530 25.58 -0.27 16.99
N CYS A 531 25.25 -0.59 15.73
CA CYS A 531 25.12 -1.97 15.27
C CYS A 531 26.42 -2.74 15.47
N VAL A 532 27.56 -2.14 15.13
CA VAL A 532 28.88 -2.76 15.35
C VAL A 532 29.10 -3.04 16.84
N LYS A 533 28.78 -2.11 17.73
CA LYS A 533 28.89 -2.33 19.19
C LYS A 533 28.00 -3.46 19.67
N ILE A 534 26.73 -3.50 19.25
CA ILE A 534 25.78 -4.57 19.59
C ILE A 534 26.32 -5.93 19.12
N LEU A 535 26.78 -6.01 17.87
CA LEU A 535 27.32 -7.23 17.27
C LEU A 535 28.62 -7.69 17.94
N GLN A 536 29.47 -6.76 18.39
CA GLN A 536 30.65 -7.08 19.21
C GLN A 536 30.26 -7.71 20.55
N ARG A 537 29.22 -7.19 21.22
CA ARG A 537 28.67 -7.80 22.45
C ARG A 537 28.07 -9.18 22.18
N CYS A 538 27.40 -9.38 21.04
CA CYS A 538 26.88 -10.69 20.65
C CYS A 538 28.02 -11.69 20.44
N LYS A 539 29.11 -11.25 19.81
CA LYS A 539 30.32 -12.06 19.60
C LYS A 539 30.97 -12.49 20.91
N GLU A 540 30.96 -11.64 21.94
CA GLU A 540 31.46 -11.98 23.27
C GLU A 540 30.56 -12.99 24.01
N ALA A 541 29.26 -13.02 23.69
CA ALA A 541 28.28 -13.90 24.33
C ALA A 541 28.25 -15.33 23.76
N ILE A 542 28.75 -15.54 22.54
CA ILE A 542 28.72 -16.86 21.89
C ILE A 542 30.06 -17.60 21.98
N PRO A 543 30.06 -18.95 22.02
CA PRO A 543 31.28 -19.74 21.88
C PRO A 543 32.00 -19.47 20.55
N ALA A 544 33.29 -19.82 20.47
CA ALA A 544 33.99 -19.84 19.20
C ALA A 544 33.30 -20.82 18.22
N ARG A 545 33.35 -20.58 16.90
CA ARG A 545 32.68 -21.43 15.90
C ARG A 545 33.06 -22.91 15.95
N LYS A 546 34.30 -23.22 16.35
CA LYS A 546 34.75 -24.61 16.56
C LYS A 546 33.92 -25.34 17.62
N ASP A 547 33.30 -24.59 18.52
CA ASP A 547 32.45 -25.04 19.61
C ASP A 547 30.96 -24.75 19.31
N GLY A 548 30.62 -24.33 18.09
CA GLY A 548 29.24 -24.22 17.59
C GLY A 548 28.55 -22.85 17.69
N GLY A 549 29.23 -21.79 18.16
CA GLY A 549 28.60 -20.48 18.36
C GLY A 549 28.12 -19.78 17.08
N LYS A 550 26.91 -19.20 17.12
CA LYS A 550 26.26 -18.52 15.98
C LYS A 550 25.50 -17.27 16.42
N VAL A 551 25.47 -16.24 15.58
CA VAL A 551 24.52 -15.10 15.74
C VAL A 551 23.50 -15.17 14.62
N GLU A 552 22.22 -15.07 14.98
CA GLU A 552 21.09 -15.02 14.04
C GLU A 552 20.45 -13.63 14.12
N ALA A 553 20.59 -12.85 13.06
CA ALA A 553 19.90 -11.59 12.89
C ALA A 553 18.66 -11.82 12.02
N ILE A 554 17.49 -11.44 12.51
CA ILE A 554 16.22 -11.54 11.79
C ILE A 554 15.67 -10.13 11.65
N GLN A 555 15.53 -9.66 10.42
CA GLN A 555 15.11 -8.29 10.15
C GLN A 555 13.85 -8.26 9.31
N ASP A 556 12.82 -7.61 9.85
CA ASP A 556 11.61 -7.25 9.15
C ASP A 556 11.73 -5.81 8.59
N MET A 557 11.44 -5.62 7.30
CA MET A 557 11.58 -4.35 6.55
C MET A 557 10.58 -3.25 6.94
N LEU A 558 9.84 -3.42 8.04
CA LEU A 558 8.66 -2.62 8.35
C LEU A 558 8.94 -1.18 8.80
N LEU A 559 10.18 -0.74 9.00
CA LEU A 559 10.46 0.42 9.85
C LEU A 559 11.30 1.53 9.19
N MET A 560 10.80 2.11 8.10
CA MET A 560 11.29 3.39 7.58
C MET A 560 10.95 4.62 8.46
N PHE A 561 10.26 4.46 9.61
CA PHE A 561 9.72 5.59 10.40
C PHE A 561 10.36 5.78 11.80
N LEU A 562 11.15 4.81 12.28
CA LEU A 562 11.74 4.79 13.62
C LEU A 562 13.25 5.05 13.62
N ASN A 563 13.74 6.16 13.07
CA ASN A 563 15.20 6.49 13.07
C ASN A 563 16.14 5.45 12.50
N GLY A 564 15.57 4.39 11.97
CA GLY A 564 16.28 3.20 11.66
C GLY A 564 16.86 3.23 10.28
N LYS A 565 17.88 2.41 10.09
CA LYS A 565 18.55 2.20 8.83
C LYS A 565 18.24 0.78 8.35
N GLU A 566 17.28 0.63 7.43
CA GLU A 566 17.20 -0.57 6.60
C GLU A 566 18.44 -0.63 5.73
N ARG A 567 19.11 -1.78 5.64
CA ARG A 567 20.44 -1.85 5.03
C ARG A 567 20.45 -2.83 3.87
N ASP A 568 21.15 -2.45 2.82
CA ASP A 568 21.39 -3.38 1.72
C ASP A 568 22.41 -4.47 2.12
N GLU A 569 22.55 -5.49 1.28
CA GLU A 569 23.44 -6.62 1.52
C GLU A 569 24.91 -6.20 1.70
N GLN A 570 25.34 -5.14 1.01
CA GLN A 570 26.70 -4.63 1.06
C GLN A 570 26.96 -3.88 2.36
N GLU A 571 26.01 -3.05 2.80
CA GLU A 571 26.01 -2.39 4.10
C GLU A 571 26.07 -3.40 5.24
N TRP A 572 25.29 -4.49 5.17
CA TRP A 572 25.38 -5.58 6.13
C TRP A 572 26.74 -6.25 6.17
N LYS A 573 27.32 -6.56 5.00
CA LYS A 573 28.67 -7.15 4.92
C LYS A 573 29.71 -6.25 5.57
N MET A 574 29.63 -4.94 5.37
CA MET A 574 30.54 -3.97 6.01
C MET A 574 30.42 -3.98 7.53
N ILE A 575 29.19 -3.96 8.05
CA ILE A 575 28.93 -3.96 9.50
C ILE A 575 29.39 -5.27 10.15
N PHE A 576 29.08 -6.42 9.54
CA PHE A 576 29.51 -7.72 10.04
C PHE A 576 31.04 -7.87 10.03
N SER A 577 31.69 -7.38 8.98
CA SER A 577 33.15 -7.35 8.90
C SER A 577 33.76 -6.45 9.98
N ALA A 578 33.21 -5.25 10.18
CA ALA A 578 33.67 -4.31 11.21
C ALA A 578 33.46 -4.85 12.64
N ALA A 579 32.40 -5.63 12.87
CA ALA A 579 32.19 -6.36 14.12
C ALA A 579 33.11 -7.60 14.29
N GLY A 580 33.91 -7.92 13.28
CA GLY A 580 34.90 -8.99 13.31
C GLY A 580 34.33 -10.38 13.07
N PHE A 581 33.25 -10.49 12.29
CA PHE A 581 32.75 -11.77 11.78
C PHE A 581 33.41 -12.11 10.44
N THR A 582 33.78 -13.38 10.26
CA THR A 582 34.59 -13.82 9.11
C THR A 582 33.77 -14.43 7.97
N SER A 583 32.51 -14.74 8.21
CA SER A 583 31.62 -15.34 7.21
C SER A 583 30.16 -15.02 7.53
N THR A 584 29.41 -14.70 6.47
CA THR A 584 27.99 -14.36 6.54
C THR A 584 27.21 -15.32 5.63
N ARG A 585 26.07 -15.82 6.09
CA ARG A 585 25.05 -16.37 5.19
C ARG A 585 23.83 -15.49 5.25
N LEU A 586 23.41 -15.01 4.09
CA LEU A 586 22.10 -14.41 3.94
C LEU A 586 21.12 -15.53 3.61
N GLY A 587 20.25 -15.82 4.57
CA GLY A 587 19.09 -16.66 4.34
C GLY A 587 17.99 -15.76 3.77
N SER A 588 17.61 -15.96 2.52
CA SER A 588 16.37 -15.39 2.01
C SER A 588 15.40 -16.54 1.74
N PRO A 589 14.42 -16.78 2.62
CA PRO A 589 13.27 -17.60 2.23
C PRO A 589 12.62 -17.06 0.94
N LEU A 590 12.73 -15.74 0.71
CA LEU A 590 12.01 -15.01 -0.34
C LEU A 590 12.75 -14.80 -1.68
N ARG A 591 14.10 -14.76 -1.79
CA ARG A 591 14.73 -14.52 -3.12
C ARG A 591 14.47 -15.64 -4.13
N GLN A 592 14.19 -16.86 -3.64
CA GLN A 592 13.80 -17.98 -4.50
C GLN A 592 12.35 -17.82 -5.01
N ILE A 593 11.46 -17.19 -4.23
CA ILE A 593 10.05 -16.97 -4.54
C ILE A 593 9.83 -15.65 -5.33
N GLN A 594 10.53 -14.57 -4.97
CA GLN A 594 10.44 -13.27 -5.66
C GLN A 594 10.93 -13.36 -7.11
N ARG A 595 11.94 -14.18 -7.45
CA ARG A 595 12.35 -14.36 -8.85
C ARG A 595 11.22 -14.94 -9.74
N GLU A 596 10.33 -15.73 -9.15
CA GLU A 596 9.18 -16.31 -9.85
C GLU A 596 7.95 -15.37 -9.79
N GLY A 597 7.80 -14.59 -8.72
CA GLY A 597 6.72 -13.60 -8.55
C GLY A 597 6.86 -12.34 -9.41
N THR A 598 8.08 -11.79 -9.57
CA THR A 598 8.29 -10.57 -10.39
C THR A 598 7.96 -10.79 -11.87
N GLN A 599 8.01 -12.02 -12.37
CA GLN A 599 7.54 -12.38 -13.72
C GLN A 599 6.01 -12.32 -13.88
N ARG A 600 5.22 -12.46 -12.81
CA ARG A 600 3.74 -12.34 -12.88
C ARG A 600 3.23 -10.90 -12.84
N PHE A 601 3.97 -9.99 -12.23
CA PHE A 601 3.50 -8.61 -11.98
C PHE A 601 4.02 -7.57 -12.98
N GLY A 602 5.01 -7.91 -13.82
CA GLY A 602 5.44 -7.08 -14.96
C GLY A 602 4.45 -7.04 -16.12
N ASP A 603 3.52 -7.99 -16.19
CA ASP A 603 2.54 -8.13 -17.28
C ASP A 603 1.18 -7.48 -16.98
N GLY A 604 1.13 -6.53 -16.03
CA GLY A 604 -0.04 -5.70 -15.74
C GLY A 604 -0.42 -4.71 -16.86
N VAL A 605 0.08 -4.89 -18.08
CA VAL A 605 -0.51 -4.28 -19.28
C VAL A 605 -1.78 -5.07 -19.58
N LEU A 606 -2.92 -4.39 -19.53
CA LEU A 606 -4.22 -4.90 -19.98
C LEU A 606 -4.04 -5.86 -21.17
N PRO A 607 -4.51 -7.12 -21.11
CA PRO A 607 -4.44 -8.00 -22.26
C PRO A 607 -5.25 -7.36 -23.38
N SER A 608 -4.58 -6.91 -24.44
CA SER A 608 -5.25 -6.45 -25.65
C SER A 608 -6.21 -7.57 -26.08
N ALA A 609 -7.50 -7.28 -26.15
CA ALA A 609 -8.53 -8.21 -26.55
C ALA A 609 -8.13 -8.90 -27.86
N ARG A 610 -7.68 -10.17 -27.78
CA ARG A 610 -7.54 -11.01 -28.95
C ARG A 610 -8.95 -11.32 -29.42
N SER A 611 -9.35 -10.66 -30.51
CA SER A 611 -10.54 -11.00 -31.27
C SER A 611 -10.54 -12.50 -31.55
N GLY A 612 -11.48 -13.23 -30.95
CA GLY A 612 -11.73 -14.63 -31.27
C GLY A 612 -12.11 -14.74 -32.75
N GLY A 613 -11.17 -15.24 -33.55
CA GLY A 613 -11.49 -15.78 -34.87
C GLY A 613 -12.32 -17.04 -34.67
N ARG A 614 -13.55 -17.02 -35.18
CA ARG A 614 -14.33 -18.23 -35.43
C ARG A 614 -13.52 -19.12 -36.37
N GLU A 615 -13.13 -20.29 -35.90
CA GLU A 615 -12.84 -21.41 -36.78
C GLU A 615 -14.13 -22.22 -36.93
N ASP A 616 -14.68 -22.19 -38.13
CA ASP A 616 -15.69 -23.12 -38.61
C ASP A 616 -15.06 -24.51 -38.71
N GLY A 617 -15.62 -25.48 -37.99
CA GLY A 617 -15.23 -26.90 -38.03
C GLY A 617 -16.46 -27.80 -38.01
N ASP A 618 -16.78 -28.34 -39.18
CA ASP A 618 -17.85 -29.30 -39.48
C ASP A 618 -17.70 -30.62 -38.68
N PRO A 619 -18.80 -31.30 -38.26
CA PRO A 619 -18.75 -32.41 -37.32
C PRO A 619 -18.73 -33.76 -38.04
N THR A 620 -17.73 -34.60 -37.78
CA THR A 620 -17.83 -36.04 -38.07
C THR A 620 -17.14 -36.90 -37.00
N ALA A 621 -17.97 -37.72 -36.35
CA ALA A 621 -17.74 -39.08 -35.84
C ALA A 621 -16.43 -39.43 -35.09
N ALA A 622 -16.56 -39.84 -33.82
CA ALA A 622 -16.16 -41.19 -33.39
C ALA A 622 -16.69 -41.52 -31.98
N HIS A 623 -17.26 -42.71 -31.88
CA HIS A 623 -17.71 -43.40 -30.67
C HIS A 623 -16.57 -43.77 -29.71
N GLY A 624 -16.90 -43.84 -28.41
CA GLY A 624 -16.15 -44.62 -27.42
C GLY A 624 -16.80 -44.47 -26.04
N GLY A 625 -17.67 -45.39 -25.65
CA GLY A 625 -18.40 -45.37 -24.39
C GLY A 625 -17.84 -46.31 -23.31
N SER A 626 -18.27 -46.05 -22.05
CA SER A 626 -18.54 -47.01 -20.95
C SER A 626 -18.62 -46.18 -19.64
N ARG A 627 -19.80 -45.89 -19.06
CA ARG A 627 -20.64 -46.67 -18.11
C ARG A 627 -19.88 -47.24 -16.90
N TRP A 628 -20.33 -46.87 -15.69
CA TRP A 628 -20.61 -47.64 -14.43
C TRP A 628 -20.88 -46.60 -13.32
N GLU A 629 -22.13 -46.39 -12.85
CA GLU A 629 -22.80 -46.98 -11.66
C GLU A 629 -21.92 -46.92 -10.39
N GLY A 630 -22.31 -46.45 -9.21
CA GLY A 630 -23.59 -46.16 -8.55
C GLY A 630 -23.36 -46.38 -7.04
N GLY A 631 -24.02 -45.64 -6.14
CA GLY A 631 -23.99 -45.97 -4.70
C GLY A 631 -24.18 -44.79 -3.74
N GLY A 632 -25.45 -44.55 -3.36
CA GLY A 632 -25.76 -43.91 -2.07
C GLY A 632 -25.57 -44.89 -0.90
N PRO A 633 -25.81 -44.46 0.35
CA PRO A 633 -27.18 -44.60 0.81
C PRO A 633 -27.72 -43.41 1.63
N ARG A 634 -29.05 -43.30 1.58
CA ARG A 634 -29.92 -42.51 2.45
C ARG A 634 -30.02 -43.17 3.84
N THR A 635 -30.16 -42.37 4.88
CA THR A 635 -31.04 -42.67 6.01
C THR A 635 -31.86 -41.42 6.36
N SER A 636 -33.13 -41.67 6.68
CA SER A 636 -34.20 -40.71 6.94
C SER A 636 -34.80 -41.00 8.31
N VAL A 637 -35.08 -39.99 9.12
CA VAL A 637 -36.12 -39.98 10.18
C VAL A 637 -36.58 -38.52 10.33
N ALA A 638 -37.78 -38.17 9.85
CA ALA A 638 -39.00 -37.83 10.64
C ALA A 638 -38.71 -36.92 11.86
N GLY A 639 -39.31 -35.74 12.06
CA GLY A 639 -40.69 -35.30 11.85
C GLY A 639 -41.19 -34.73 13.19
N GLY A 640 -41.61 -33.46 13.27
CA GLY A 640 -42.07 -32.88 14.53
C GLY A 640 -42.39 -31.39 14.46
N SER A 641 -43.63 -31.05 14.80
CA SER A 641 -44.38 -29.82 14.56
C SER A 641 -44.14 -28.65 15.55
N VAL A 642 -44.25 -27.43 15.01
CA VAL A 642 -45.03 -26.26 15.49
C VAL A 642 -45.38 -26.19 16.99
N ARG A 643 -45.00 -25.07 17.65
CA ARG A 643 -45.92 -24.30 18.51
C ARG A 643 -45.45 -22.85 18.77
N GLN A 644 -46.36 -21.95 18.45
CA GLN A 644 -46.45 -20.52 18.79
C GLN A 644 -46.92 -20.39 20.26
N TRP A 645 -46.55 -19.32 20.98
CA TRP A 645 -47.47 -18.44 21.74
C TRP A 645 -46.77 -17.30 22.51
N ASP A 646 -47.59 -16.30 22.77
CA ASP A 646 -47.38 -14.90 23.15
C ASP A 646 -47.09 -14.63 24.65
N ARG A 647 -46.53 -13.42 24.87
CA ARG A 647 -46.73 -12.44 25.96
C ARG A 647 -46.62 -12.84 27.44
N GLY A 648 -45.88 -12.01 28.19
CA GLY A 648 -46.16 -11.74 29.60
C GLY A 648 -45.06 -10.94 30.30
N GLY A 649 -45.23 -9.63 30.44
CA GLY A 649 -44.52 -8.84 31.47
C GLY A 649 -45.19 -8.96 32.84
N PRO A 650 -44.54 -8.50 33.92
CA PRO A 650 -45.14 -7.40 34.69
C PRO A 650 -44.15 -6.33 35.21
N ARG A 651 -44.74 -5.23 35.68
CA ARG A 651 -44.17 -3.95 36.17
C ARG A 651 -43.97 -3.91 37.70
N LEU A 652 -43.30 -2.82 38.15
CA LEU A 652 -43.32 -2.04 39.44
C LEU A 652 -41.99 -2.10 40.20
N SER A 653 -41.40 -1.07 40.85
CA SER A 653 -41.68 0.36 41.15
C SER A 653 -40.38 0.98 41.74
N ALA A 654 -39.84 2.12 41.26
CA ALA A 654 -39.93 3.51 41.79
C ALA A 654 -39.32 3.86 43.18
N ALA A 655 -38.34 4.79 43.20
CA ALA A 655 -38.12 5.97 44.10
C ALA A 655 -36.64 6.43 43.99
N GLY A 656 -36.28 7.59 43.41
CA GLY A 656 -36.30 8.98 43.96
C GLY A 656 -34.84 9.45 44.14
N GLY A 657 -34.33 10.65 43.88
CA GLY A 657 -34.77 11.94 43.36
C GLY A 657 -33.73 12.98 43.82
N SER A 658 -33.25 13.91 42.96
CA SER A 658 -32.93 15.30 43.36
C SER A 658 -32.66 16.20 42.15
N VAL A 659 -33.14 17.43 42.29
CA VAL A 659 -33.20 18.53 41.32
C VAL A 659 -32.11 19.56 41.66
N ARG A 660 -31.49 20.20 40.66
CA ARG A 660 -31.17 21.64 40.72
C ARG A 660 -31.35 22.31 39.35
N ARG A 661 -31.97 23.47 39.40
CA ARG A 661 -32.41 24.39 38.34
C ARG A 661 -31.66 25.71 38.54
N TRP A 662 -31.19 26.36 37.48
CA TRP A 662 -31.02 27.83 37.43
C TRP A 662 -31.37 28.34 36.01
N ASP A 663 -32.41 29.20 35.96
CA ASP A 663 -32.73 30.14 34.86
C ASP A 663 -31.61 31.23 34.80
N ARG A 664 -31.39 32.08 33.78
CA ARG A 664 -32.31 32.94 33.00
C ARG A 664 -31.49 33.79 31.99
N GLY A 665 -32.07 34.18 30.85
CA GLY A 665 -31.74 35.45 30.15
C GLY A 665 -31.57 35.41 28.62
N GLY A 666 -32.60 35.86 27.87
CA GLY A 666 -32.55 36.16 26.42
C GLY A 666 -31.88 37.51 26.08
N PRO A 667 -32.03 38.09 24.85
CA PRO A 667 -33.29 38.18 24.10
C PRO A 667 -33.25 37.93 22.56
N HIS A 668 -34.46 37.77 22.00
CA HIS A 668 -34.84 37.77 20.58
C HIS A 668 -34.85 39.19 19.95
N PRO A 669 -34.87 39.30 18.61
CA PRO A 669 -36.12 39.49 17.84
C PRO A 669 -36.11 38.60 16.56
N SER A 670 -37.09 38.43 15.68
CA SER A 670 -38.55 38.66 15.56
C SER A 670 -38.94 37.96 14.25
N ALA A 671 -40.11 37.30 14.20
CA ALA A 671 -40.54 36.50 13.06
C ALA A 671 -41.11 37.32 11.88
N ALA A 672 -40.99 36.77 10.66
CA ALA A 672 -41.94 36.98 9.57
C ALA A 672 -42.26 35.61 8.94
N GLY A 673 -43.52 35.21 9.02
CA GLY A 673 -44.05 33.95 8.51
C GLY A 673 -44.32 33.97 7.01
N GLY A 674 -44.33 32.78 6.41
CA GLY A 674 -44.73 32.56 5.02
C GLY A 674 -45.12 31.10 4.79
N ASP A 675 -46.39 30.90 4.45
CA ASP A 675 -47.11 29.66 4.18
C ASP A 675 -46.34 28.57 3.40
N VAL A 676 -46.40 27.34 3.91
CA VAL A 676 -46.05 26.12 3.18
C VAL A 676 -47.25 25.70 2.32
N ARG A 677 -47.22 26.02 1.02
CA ARG A 677 -48.13 25.41 0.04
C ARG A 677 -47.51 24.15 -0.55
N ARG A 678 -48.17 23.01 -0.29
CA ARG A 678 -48.01 21.74 -1.01
C ARG A 678 -48.12 21.95 -2.52
N TRP A 679 -47.07 21.61 -3.26
CA TRP A 679 -47.17 21.45 -4.71
C TRP A 679 -47.69 20.06 -5.07
N ARG A 680 -48.89 20.03 -5.66
CA ARG A 680 -49.46 18.85 -6.33
C ARG A 680 -48.71 18.61 -7.63
N ARG A 681 -48.38 17.35 -7.92
CA ARG A 681 -47.93 16.88 -9.24
C ARG A 681 -49.03 17.11 -10.29
N PRO A 682 -48.70 17.56 -11.52
CA PRO A 682 -49.52 17.29 -12.69
C PRO A 682 -48.98 16.05 -13.44
N SER A 683 -49.90 15.13 -13.76
CA SER A 683 -49.70 14.04 -14.73
C SER A 683 -49.81 14.57 -16.18
N PRO A 684 -49.33 13.81 -17.19
CA PRO A 684 -48.81 14.38 -18.43
C PRO A 684 -49.84 14.45 -19.56
N LEU A 685 -49.73 15.48 -20.40
CA LEU A 685 -50.35 15.52 -21.72
C LEU A 685 -49.34 16.07 -22.74
N GLY A 686 -49.13 15.29 -23.81
CA GLY A 686 -48.88 15.84 -25.15
C GLY A 686 -47.44 15.98 -25.62
N GLY A 687 -46.93 14.90 -26.25
CA GLY A 687 -46.30 14.94 -27.58
C GLY A 687 -45.04 15.80 -27.81
N GLY A 688 -43.90 15.14 -28.04
CA GLY A 688 -42.75 15.80 -28.70
C GLY A 688 -41.45 15.01 -28.68
N ARG A 689 -41.21 14.25 -29.75
CA ARG A 689 -39.91 13.77 -30.30
C ARG A 689 -38.98 12.99 -29.36
N ARG A 690 -38.91 11.67 -29.59
CA ARG A 690 -37.80 10.81 -29.13
C ARG A 690 -36.50 11.27 -29.79
N CYS A 691 -35.51 11.69 -29.00
CA CYS A 691 -34.12 11.69 -29.44
C CYS A 691 -33.68 10.22 -29.59
N LYS A 692 -33.39 9.80 -30.81
CA LYS A 692 -32.68 8.55 -31.08
C LYS A 692 -31.22 8.75 -30.68
N ALA A 693 -30.75 8.02 -29.67
CA ALA A 693 -29.33 7.72 -29.56
C ALA A 693 -28.94 6.97 -30.85
N THR A 694 -28.02 7.53 -31.62
CA THR A 694 -27.54 6.93 -32.86
C THR A 694 -26.22 6.26 -32.53
N GLU A 695 -26.23 4.96 -32.25
CA GLU A 695 -25.03 4.13 -32.35
C GLU A 695 -24.66 4.03 -33.83
N VAL A 696 -23.51 4.60 -34.19
CA VAL A 696 -22.93 4.45 -35.53
C VAL A 696 -21.99 3.25 -35.50
N ALA A 697 -22.43 2.14 -36.08
CA ALA A 697 -21.58 0.99 -36.39
C ALA A 697 -20.61 1.35 -37.52
N LEU A 698 -19.30 1.23 -37.28
CA LEU A 698 -18.25 1.45 -38.28
C LEU A 698 -17.98 0.15 -39.07
N ALA A 699 -18.06 0.25 -40.40
CA ALA A 699 -17.65 -0.80 -41.34
C ALA A 699 -16.12 -0.76 -41.60
N PRO A 700 -15.43 -1.90 -41.77
CA PRO A 700 -13.98 -1.90 -41.95
C PRO A 700 -13.59 -1.58 -43.41
N ARG A 701 -12.68 -0.62 -43.61
CA ARG A 701 -12.00 -0.39 -44.90
C ARG A 701 -10.52 -0.78 -44.83
N ARG A 702 -10.06 -1.27 -45.98
CA ARG A 702 -8.86 -2.06 -46.28
C ARG A 702 -7.53 -1.35 -45.94
N ARG A 703 -6.58 -2.09 -45.35
CA ARG A 703 -5.17 -1.70 -45.20
C ARG A 703 -4.38 -1.96 -46.49
N ALA A 704 -3.55 -1.00 -46.88
CA ALA A 704 -2.48 -1.15 -47.87
C ALA A 704 -1.21 -1.69 -47.20
N THR A 705 -0.51 -2.58 -47.88
CA THR A 705 0.72 -3.29 -47.50
C THR A 705 1.98 -2.58 -47.99
N VAL A 706 2.96 -2.33 -47.09
CA VAL A 706 4.42 -2.25 -47.32
C VAL A 706 5.07 -2.35 -45.92
N GLY A 707 6.13 -3.07 -45.55
CA GLY A 707 6.94 -4.15 -46.10
C GLY A 707 7.92 -4.55 -44.96
N ARG A 708 7.88 -5.79 -44.46
CA ARG A 708 8.76 -6.28 -43.38
C ARG A 708 10.04 -6.86 -43.97
N ARG A 709 11.21 -6.43 -43.48
CA ARG A 709 12.46 -7.21 -43.57
C ARG A 709 12.63 -8.02 -42.28
N ARG A 710 12.90 -9.33 -42.46
CA ARG A 710 13.24 -10.33 -41.44
C ARG A 710 14.73 -10.25 -41.11
N PHE A 711 15.11 -10.56 -39.87
CA PHE A 711 16.23 -11.44 -39.54
C PHE A 711 15.90 -12.26 -38.27
N ALA A 712 16.44 -13.46 -38.21
CA ALA A 712 16.00 -14.65 -37.47
C ALA A 712 16.52 -14.75 -36.01
N PRO A 713 15.94 -15.64 -35.18
CA PRO A 713 16.42 -15.99 -33.85
C PRO A 713 17.38 -17.21 -33.91
N ASP A 714 18.30 -17.31 -32.94
CA ASP A 714 18.77 -18.55 -32.30
C ASP A 714 20.01 -18.28 -31.42
N LEU A 715 19.92 -18.59 -30.13
CA LEU A 715 20.93 -19.41 -29.42
C LEU A 715 20.40 -19.80 -28.03
N GLU A 716 19.98 -21.05 -27.89
CA GLU A 716 19.86 -21.75 -26.62
C GLU A 716 21.26 -21.94 -26.00
N LEU A 717 21.42 -21.67 -24.70
CA LEU A 717 22.53 -22.21 -23.92
C LEU A 717 22.02 -23.02 -22.73
N ARG A 718 22.23 -24.33 -22.81
CA ARG A 718 22.03 -25.32 -21.76
C ARG A 718 23.16 -25.22 -20.73
N CYS A 719 22.84 -24.99 -19.46
CA CYS A 719 23.79 -25.23 -18.37
C CYS A 719 23.61 -26.65 -17.83
N ARG A 720 24.62 -27.52 -18.05
CA ARG A 720 24.79 -28.81 -17.39
C ARG A 720 25.42 -28.58 -16.01
N LEU A 721 24.80 -29.18 -14.98
CA LEU A 721 25.39 -29.43 -13.67
C LEU A 721 26.51 -30.47 -13.80
N GLU A 722 27.76 -30.11 -13.48
CA GLU A 722 28.81 -31.08 -13.13
C GLU A 722 28.94 -31.16 -11.61
N VAL A 723 28.48 -32.28 -11.07
CA VAL A 723 28.82 -32.76 -9.72
C VAL A 723 30.19 -33.42 -9.83
N ARG A 724 31.22 -32.89 -9.18
CA ARG A 724 32.49 -33.60 -8.99
C ARG A 724 32.59 -34.12 -7.57
N HIS A 725 32.49 -35.45 -7.45
CA HIS A 725 32.97 -36.22 -6.31
C HIS A 725 34.51 -36.17 -6.27
N GLY A 726 35.07 -35.91 -5.10
CA GLY A 726 36.49 -36.06 -4.85
C GLY A 726 36.78 -37.48 -4.37
N GLU A 727 37.60 -38.21 -5.12
CA GLU A 727 38.36 -39.36 -4.63
C GLU A 727 39.85 -38.99 -4.74
N GLY A 728 40.59 -39.25 -3.66
CA GLY A 728 42.01 -38.95 -3.58
C GLY A 728 42.85 -40.03 -4.24
N GLU A 729 44.08 -39.67 -4.62
CA GLU A 729 45.23 -40.54 -4.41
C GLU A 729 46.55 -39.80 -4.60
N ASP A 730 47.55 -40.44 -4.02
CA ASP A 730 48.90 -40.07 -3.63
C ASP A 730 49.85 -39.82 -4.83
N SER A 731 50.82 -38.91 -4.71
CA SER A 731 52.19 -39.14 -5.22
C SER A 731 53.18 -38.00 -4.94
N ARG A 732 54.35 -38.45 -4.49
CA ARG A 732 55.58 -37.74 -4.12
C ARG A 732 56.28 -37.08 -5.33
N ARG A 733 56.95 -35.93 -5.10
CA ARG A 733 58.43 -35.73 -5.21
C ARG A 733 58.86 -34.25 -5.22
N GLY A 734 59.88 -33.94 -4.41
CA GLY A 734 60.91 -32.88 -4.56
C GLY A 734 60.43 -31.44 -4.42
N GLY A 735 60.92 -30.57 -3.54
CA GLY A 735 62.23 -30.48 -2.92
C GLY A 735 62.82 -29.10 -3.24
N ALA A 736 62.67 -28.12 -2.35
CA ALA A 736 63.57 -26.97 -2.24
C ALA A 736 63.33 -26.23 -0.91
N THR A 737 64.41 -26.02 -0.19
CA THR A 737 64.56 -25.44 1.14
C THR A 737 64.39 -23.93 1.16
N ALA A 738 63.68 -23.40 2.16
CA ALA A 738 64.01 -22.10 2.77
C ALA A 738 63.42 -22.04 4.20
N SER A 739 64.29 -21.90 5.20
CA SER A 739 63.92 -21.78 6.59
C SER A 739 63.46 -20.35 6.89
N ALA A 740 62.34 -20.19 7.57
CA ALA A 740 62.05 -18.98 8.34
C ALA A 740 61.21 -19.37 9.56
N ALA A 741 61.79 -19.15 10.73
CA ALA A 741 61.11 -19.26 12.00
C ALA A 741 59.95 -18.25 12.04
N GLY A 742 58.73 -18.74 12.25
CA GLY A 742 57.53 -17.91 12.44
C GLY A 742 56.63 -18.62 13.44
N GLY A 743 56.42 -17.99 14.60
CA GLY A 743 55.54 -18.49 15.64
C GLY A 743 54.16 -18.85 15.10
N SER A 744 53.59 -19.92 15.64
CA SER A 744 52.22 -20.34 15.33
C SER A 744 51.24 -19.27 15.82
N ILE A 745 50.94 -18.31 14.96
CA ILE A 745 49.72 -17.52 15.06
C ILE A 745 48.63 -18.46 14.57
N SER A 746 47.94 -19.12 15.51
CA SER A 746 46.66 -19.75 15.23
C SER A 746 45.76 -18.72 14.54
N PRO A 747 45.14 -19.04 13.38
CA PRO A 747 44.22 -18.11 12.74
C PRO A 747 43.13 -17.74 13.74
N PRO A 748 42.65 -16.47 13.75
CA PRO A 748 41.58 -16.07 14.64
C PRO A 748 40.39 -17.03 14.46
N PRO A 749 39.69 -17.41 15.54
CA PRO A 749 38.53 -18.29 15.44
C PRO A 749 37.55 -17.67 14.45
N SER A 750 37.30 -18.38 13.34
CA SER A 750 36.31 -17.96 12.37
C SER A 750 34.94 -17.93 13.06
N LEU A 751 34.08 -16.95 12.78
CA LEU A 751 32.78 -16.76 13.42
C LEU A 751 31.71 -16.49 12.35
N PHE A 752 30.47 -16.85 12.64
CA PHE A 752 29.40 -16.95 11.64
C PHE A 752 28.14 -16.20 12.06
N VAL A 753 27.62 -15.36 11.15
CA VAL A 753 26.32 -14.68 11.29
C VAL A 753 25.37 -15.17 10.21
N ILE A 754 24.16 -15.54 10.61
CA ILE A 754 23.03 -15.76 9.70
C ILE A 754 22.18 -14.50 9.75
N LEU A 755 22.00 -13.84 8.62
CA LEU A 755 21.07 -12.73 8.48
C LEU A 755 19.88 -13.19 7.64
N PHE A 756 18.68 -13.12 8.22
CA PHE A 756 17.43 -13.24 7.50
C PHE A 756 16.94 -11.83 7.15
N LEU A 757 17.10 -11.44 5.88
CA LEU A 757 16.51 -10.23 5.33
C LEU A 757 15.14 -10.57 4.76
N LEU A 758 14.11 -9.86 5.24
CA LEU A 758 12.76 -10.06 4.78
C LEU A 758 12.28 -8.83 4.04
N MET A 759 12.09 -9.04 2.74
CA MET A 759 11.68 -8.13 1.68
C MET A 759 12.80 -7.25 1.12
#